data_AF-A0A1V1P5S5-F1
#
_entry.id   AF-A0A1V1P5S5-F1
#
_cell.length_a   1.000
_cell.length_b   1.000
_cell.length_c   1.000
_cell.angle_alpha   90.00
_cell.angle_beta   90.00
_cell.angle_gamma   90.00
#
_symmetry.space_group_name_H-M   'P 1'
#
loop_
_entity.id
_entity.type
_entity.pdbx_description
1 polymer ?
#
loop_
_entity_poly.entity_id
_entity_poly.type
_entity_poly.pdbx_seq_one_letter_code
_entity_poly.pdbx_strand_id
1 'polypeptide(L)'
;MLLFSHTPTNAEVIFDGSIHNELNFLKMEGSIDIKSDYGQINGSNLYHSFRTFNINKNETATFSGPNSIENIITRVTGAHTSLIDGILQSSIPDANFYLLNPSGVIFGKNASLKIGGSFHVSTADYIKMNNNDIFYVDTQKSKILSSAKPSAFGFIDDVIADISILENQDSLQVNTGKTISLIAGNIIMNNGSIKAEEGRINIASIRSAGEIEFAEEGIQAIPDIKRGTISMTNNSEIDVSGAGSGNFFMIGGEFILDDSEIVAKSKGNKDGGVTHINVDNFYANNNGNLRSEVTSNENKGGSIIIQAKNYVCFQNVSKISTSPNGSFFNVKNCNAGNIDIAAKSILFNNQSSINSDSYNAGNSGNISLIASENITFSNFSTIFTSTTDHGNAGHIDIQANNIYFTDGSGPGSQTNGAGKGGNIHIIAKDSIVLHGIDGNEHGRNITSYSGDGDYGPAGDVDIKAHNLEATNFAGIIVGTKGSGDGGSLNLEVNHLKLDNSVISSQSTAANNGGAAGQIRIGNKIIFQDDHSFTIAEPCNKISLVNKAEISTDSVSSGGGIINIKSRQLYCLMSSCISTNVYDGSGKGGDININDVELVALNHSHISANAIEGDGGAIFIHAEHFLKSADSQITATSERGNDGSVTIEAPETDVEKGLGLMAADFLDSTQWMNNNCNIHSLEQISRFTIQGKKAIPEHFNDLVASPPFILKQFKDKIFQKKFDYASQLFDSGDYENAAETFEKLISTIDISTHMDQYCAVVMYLIPTFQALGIHDKCFIYVDLILPKLENKLSELNSILIYNLIGDLYLSMNDLKQSVKFLSVALKYARASKHPTVLSIVMNNSANALYIDGKDLQAIDVFRSALRANPTIDNDLNPLPIDLHLTIQMNLIFAMTQTRDITNTCIEYQNAEKQIQEMPNSYQKASKLFQLCLLAQEIKTDFQTPIRKKYLTCQVC
;
A
#
# COMPACT_ATOMS: atom_id res chain seq x y z
N MET A 1 -33.70 -31.31 -40.89
CA MET A 1 -34.81 -31.78 -40.03
C MET A 1 -34.17 -32.11 -38.68
N LEU A 2 -34.29 -31.35 -37.59
CA LEU A 2 -35.23 -30.30 -37.21
C LEU A 2 -34.53 -28.94 -37.00
N LEU A 3 -35.15 -27.87 -37.53
CA LEU A 3 -34.97 -26.50 -37.08
C LEU A 3 -35.74 -26.34 -35.77
N PHE A 4 -35.05 -26.07 -34.65
CA PHE A 4 -35.69 -25.43 -33.50
C PHE A 4 -35.70 -23.92 -33.77
N SER A 5 -36.77 -23.45 -34.41
CA SER A 5 -37.14 -22.04 -34.38
C SER A 5 -37.40 -21.63 -32.93
N HIS A 6 -36.47 -20.91 -32.32
CA HIS A 6 -36.78 -20.11 -31.14
C HIS A 6 -37.73 -19.01 -31.59
N THR A 7 -39.02 -19.18 -31.31
CA THR A 7 -39.96 -18.06 -31.35
C THR A 7 -39.54 -17.06 -30.27
N PRO A 8 -39.29 -15.78 -30.58
CA PRO A 8 -39.02 -14.78 -29.55
C PRO A 8 -40.26 -14.67 -28.66
N THR A 9 -40.08 -14.93 -27.37
CA THR A 9 -41.10 -14.75 -26.33
C THR A 9 -41.41 -13.27 -26.22
N ASN A 10 -42.47 -12.85 -26.93
CA ASN A 10 -43.03 -11.52 -26.86
C ASN A 10 -43.77 -11.35 -25.53
N ALA A 11 -43.17 -10.60 -24.59
CA ALA A 11 -43.83 -9.62 -23.72
C ALA A 11 -42.85 -9.01 -22.71
N GLU A 12 -42.72 -7.67 -22.67
CA GLU A 12 -41.68 -6.99 -21.88
C GLU A 12 -42.17 -5.96 -20.85
N VAL A 13 -43.47 -5.64 -20.78
CA VAL A 13 -44.13 -5.16 -19.56
C VAL A 13 -45.53 -5.79 -19.48
N ILE A 14 -45.81 -6.55 -18.43
CA ILE A 14 -47.04 -7.35 -18.29
C ILE A 14 -47.65 -7.10 -16.92
N PHE A 15 -48.91 -6.68 -16.86
CA PHE A 15 -49.65 -6.60 -15.60
C PHE A 15 -50.03 -7.98 -15.07
N ASP A 16 -50.07 -8.15 -13.74
CA ASP A 16 -50.50 -9.41 -13.12
C ASP A 16 -52.00 -9.50 -12.81
N GLY A 17 -52.74 -8.41 -13.01
CA GLY A 17 -54.19 -8.32 -12.75
C GLY A 17 -54.58 -8.15 -11.29
N SER A 18 -53.63 -8.07 -10.36
CA SER A 18 -53.91 -8.05 -8.91
C SER A 18 -54.28 -6.66 -8.37
N ILE A 19 -53.87 -5.59 -9.05
CA ILE A 19 -54.27 -4.21 -8.73
C ILE A 19 -55.42 -3.75 -9.62
N HIS A 20 -55.27 -3.94 -10.93
CA HIS A 20 -56.25 -3.55 -11.94
C HIS A 20 -56.82 -4.79 -12.63
N ASN A 21 -58.14 -4.84 -12.82
CA ASN A 21 -58.87 -6.04 -13.25
C ASN A 21 -58.85 -6.29 -14.78
N GLU A 22 -58.33 -5.36 -15.58
CA GLU A 22 -58.16 -5.58 -17.02
C GLU A 22 -56.78 -6.17 -17.33
N LEU A 23 -56.76 -7.39 -17.89
CA LEU A 23 -55.59 -8.04 -18.49
C LEU A 23 -55.22 -7.33 -19.81
N ASN A 24 -54.85 -6.06 -19.73
CA ASN A 24 -54.39 -5.32 -20.90
C ASN A 24 -52.91 -5.64 -21.13
N PHE A 25 -52.64 -6.46 -22.16
CA PHE A 25 -51.30 -6.63 -22.69
C PHE A 25 -50.90 -5.34 -23.39
N LEU A 26 -50.04 -4.55 -22.76
CA LEU A 26 -49.40 -3.42 -23.44
C LEU A 26 -48.16 -3.96 -24.15
N LYS A 27 -48.20 -3.97 -25.49
CA LYS A 27 -47.03 -4.30 -26.29
C LYS A 27 -46.08 -3.10 -26.24
N MET A 28 -44.87 -3.29 -25.73
CA MET A 28 -43.79 -2.33 -25.92
C MET A 28 -43.32 -2.41 -27.37
N GLU A 29 -43.49 -1.31 -28.11
CA GLU A 29 -42.84 -1.06 -29.40
C GLU A 29 -42.13 0.29 -29.29
N GLY A 30 -40.93 0.29 -28.71
CA GLY A 30 -40.11 1.48 -28.50
C GLY A 30 -40.54 2.36 -27.32
N SER A 31 -41.82 2.65 -27.12
CA SER A 31 -42.27 3.40 -25.93
C SER A 31 -43.64 2.95 -25.44
N ILE A 32 -43.82 2.91 -24.12
CA ILE A 32 -45.08 2.59 -23.45
C ILE A 32 -45.41 3.68 -22.42
N ASP A 33 -46.67 4.11 -22.41
CA ASP A 33 -47.23 5.01 -21.40
C ASP A 33 -48.09 4.20 -20.41
N ILE A 34 -47.55 4.02 -19.20
CA ILE A 34 -48.16 3.35 -18.07
C ILE A 34 -48.94 4.40 -17.26
N LYS A 35 -50.20 4.59 -17.68
CA LYS A 35 -51.11 5.55 -17.07
C LYS A 35 -51.58 5.13 -15.69
N SER A 36 -51.92 6.11 -14.85
CA SER A 36 -52.54 5.90 -13.54
C SER A 36 -53.81 5.05 -13.57
N ASP A 37 -54.51 5.02 -14.71
CA ASP A 37 -55.71 4.21 -14.94
C ASP A 37 -55.41 2.69 -14.89
N TYR A 38 -54.17 2.30 -15.18
CA TYR A 38 -53.69 0.92 -15.05
C TYR A 38 -53.21 0.57 -13.62
N GLY A 39 -53.27 1.54 -12.71
CA GLY A 39 -52.91 1.38 -11.30
C GLY A 39 -54.08 1.65 -10.37
N GLN A 40 -53.78 1.88 -9.10
CA GLN A 40 -54.75 2.32 -8.10
C GLN A 40 -54.16 3.43 -7.23
N ILE A 41 -54.89 4.54 -7.10
CA ILE A 41 -54.47 5.69 -6.29
C ILE A 41 -55.11 5.57 -4.90
N ASN A 42 -54.31 5.77 -3.84
CA ASN A 42 -54.81 6.06 -2.51
C ASN A 42 -53.99 7.19 -1.87
N GLY A 43 -54.64 8.31 -1.54
CA GLY A 43 -53.94 9.52 -1.11
C GLY A 43 -52.95 10.01 -2.16
N SER A 44 -51.68 10.17 -1.78
CA SER A 44 -50.58 10.56 -2.67
C SER A 44 -49.78 9.38 -3.25
N ASN A 45 -50.23 8.13 -3.02
CA ASN A 45 -49.58 6.93 -3.54
C ASN A 45 -50.33 6.38 -4.78
N LEU A 46 -49.60 6.10 -5.85
CA LEU A 46 -50.07 5.38 -7.05
C LEU A 46 -49.44 3.99 -7.09
N TYR A 47 -50.24 2.94 -6.99
CA TYR A 47 -49.77 1.57 -6.97
C TYR A 47 -49.91 0.88 -8.34
N HIS A 48 -48.86 0.19 -8.79
CA HIS A 48 -48.86 -0.68 -9.97
C HIS A 48 -48.33 -2.09 -9.64
N SER A 49 -48.81 -3.08 -10.39
CA SER A 49 -48.43 -4.48 -10.21
C SER A 49 -48.22 -5.18 -11.53
N PHE A 50 -47.02 -5.73 -11.71
CA PHE A 50 -46.59 -6.37 -12.94
C PHE A 50 -46.27 -7.84 -12.68
N ARG A 51 -46.58 -8.72 -13.62
CA ARG A 51 -46.03 -10.07 -13.67
C ARG A 51 -44.60 -10.05 -14.22
N THR A 52 -44.32 -9.18 -15.19
CA THR A 52 -43.01 -9.03 -15.81
C THR A 52 -42.77 -7.56 -16.10
N PHE A 53 -41.57 -7.05 -15.80
CA PHE A 53 -41.21 -5.66 -16.04
C PHE A 53 -39.77 -5.59 -16.52
N ASN A 54 -39.59 -5.43 -17.83
CA ASN A 54 -38.31 -5.27 -18.51
C ASN A 54 -38.38 -4.01 -19.40
N ILE A 55 -37.23 -3.40 -19.65
CA ILE A 55 -37.10 -2.29 -20.58
C ILE A 55 -35.86 -2.58 -21.40
N ASN A 56 -35.97 -2.98 -22.66
CA ASN A 56 -34.79 -3.26 -23.46
C ASN A 56 -34.14 -1.98 -23.99
N LYS A 57 -32.98 -2.19 -24.64
CA LYS A 57 -32.30 -1.15 -25.40
C LYS A 57 -33.23 -0.42 -26.36
N ASN A 58 -33.15 0.91 -26.32
CA ASN A 58 -33.98 1.85 -27.09
C ASN A 58 -35.46 1.86 -26.73
N GLU A 59 -35.87 1.19 -25.65
CA GLU A 59 -37.24 1.25 -25.16
C GLU A 59 -37.39 2.28 -24.05
N THR A 60 -38.61 2.81 -23.88
CA THR A 60 -38.96 3.75 -22.81
C THR A 60 -40.25 3.33 -22.12
N ALA A 61 -40.22 3.17 -20.80
CA ALA A 61 -41.43 3.02 -19.99
C ALA A 61 -41.70 4.33 -19.24
N THR A 62 -42.81 5.00 -19.57
CA THR A 62 -43.22 6.26 -18.95
C THR A 62 -44.40 6.04 -18.02
N PHE A 63 -44.28 6.40 -16.75
CA PHE A 63 -45.40 6.44 -15.81
C PHE A 63 -46.05 7.81 -15.82
N SER A 64 -47.38 7.86 -15.96
CA SER A 64 -48.14 9.11 -16.04
C SER A 64 -49.36 9.10 -15.12
N GLY A 65 -49.76 10.27 -14.64
CA GLY A 65 -50.85 10.41 -13.68
C GLY A 65 -51.03 11.83 -13.17
N PRO A 66 -51.92 12.05 -12.19
CA PRO A 66 -52.17 13.37 -11.60
C PRO A 66 -50.94 13.92 -10.86
N ASN A 67 -50.75 15.25 -10.90
CA ASN A 67 -49.66 15.93 -10.20
C ASN A 67 -49.74 15.83 -8.66
N SER A 68 -50.84 15.31 -8.10
CA SER A 68 -51.01 15.09 -6.65
C SER A 68 -50.30 13.82 -6.14
N ILE A 69 -49.76 13.00 -7.04
CA ILE A 69 -49.06 11.76 -6.68
C ILE A 69 -47.64 12.10 -6.24
N GLU A 70 -47.28 11.73 -5.01
CA GLU A 70 -45.94 11.86 -4.45
C GLU A 70 -45.11 10.59 -4.62
N ASN A 71 -45.75 9.40 -4.64
CA ASN A 71 -45.04 8.12 -4.75
C ASN A 71 -45.71 7.20 -5.77
N ILE A 72 -44.92 6.70 -6.72
CA ILE A 72 -45.29 5.61 -7.63
C ILE A 72 -44.69 4.33 -7.04
N ILE A 73 -45.53 3.39 -6.61
CA ILE A 73 -45.12 2.17 -5.92
C ILE A 73 -45.41 0.98 -6.82
N THR A 74 -44.37 0.32 -7.29
CA THR A 74 -44.47 -0.77 -8.27
C THR A 74 -43.92 -2.08 -7.70
N ARG A 75 -44.62 -3.18 -7.94
CA ARG A 75 -44.15 -4.53 -7.62
C ARG A 75 -44.13 -5.43 -8.86
N VAL A 76 -43.18 -6.36 -8.89
CA VAL A 76 -43.08 -7.43 -9.91
C VAL A 76 -43.31 -8.77 -9.22
N THR A 77 -44.37 -9.47 -9.61
CA THR A 77 -44.87 -10.68 -8.92
C THR A 77 -44.46 -11.98 -9.64
N GLY A 78 -43.90 -11.89 -10.84
CA GLY A 78 -43.34 -13.04 -11.54
C GLY A 78 -41.97 -13.44 -11.00
N ALA A 79 -41.62 -14.71 -11.20
CA ALA A 79 -40.38 -15.31 -10.71
C ALA A 79 -39.14 -15.03 -11.59
N HIS A 80 -39.11 -13.91 -12.30
CA HIS A 80 -38.01 -13.56 -13.21
C HIS A 80 -37.41 -12.20 -12.86
N THR A 81 -36.09 -12.12 -12.95
CA THR A 81 -35.30 -10.89 -12.82
C THR A 81 -35.76 -9.83 -13.81
N SER A 82 -35.84 -8.58 -13.37
CA SER A 82 -36.12 -7.43 -14.24
C SER A 82 -34.85 -6.96 -14.95
N LEU A 83 -34.85 -6.93 -16.28
CA LEU A 83 -33.80 -6.32 -17.09
C LEU A 83 -34.20 -4.91 -17.51
N ILE A 84 -33.48 -3.90 -17.04
CA ILE A 84 -33.64 -2.50 -17.40
C ILE A 84 -32.40 -2.07 -18.18
N ASP A 85 -32.48 -2.08 -19.51
CA ASP A 85 -31.47 -1.64 -20.47
C ASP A 85 -32.00 -0.50 -21.35
N GLY A 86 -33.03 0.22 -20.92
CA GLY A 86 -33.59 1.39 -21.61
C GLY A 86 -34.01 2.50 -20.63
N ILE A 87 -34.95 3.36 -21.03
CA ILE A 87 -35.33 4.54 -20.25
C ILE A 87 -36.53 4.24 -19.34
N LEU A 88 -36.35 4.41 -18.03
CA LEU A 88 -37.44 4.46 -17.05
C LEU A 88 -37.78 5.92 -16.74
N GLN A 89 -39.01 6.33 -17.04
CA GLN A 89 -39.44 7.72 -16.99
C GLN A 89 -40.71 7.91 -16.15
N SER A 90 -40.85 9.05 -15.48
CA SER A 90 -42.09 9.53 -14.88
C SER A 90 -42.41 10.92 -15.43
N SER A 91 -43.63 11.11 -15.93
CA SER A 91 -44.16 12.43 -16.31
C SER A 91 -44.86 13.14 -15.16
N ILE A 92 -45.03 12.47 -14.00
CA ILE A 92 -45.59 13.06 -12.79
C ILE A 92 -44.50 13.92 -12.11
N PRO A 93 -44.70 15.23 -11.94
CA PRO A 93 -43.70 16.11 -11.35
C PRO A 93 -43.29 15.68 -9.94
N ASP A 94 -41.98 15.66 -9.67
CA ASP A 94 -41.38 15.37 -8.35
C ASP A 94 -41.75 14.04 -7.67
N ALA A 95 -42.52 13.16 -8.32
CA ALA A 95 -42.92 11.89 -7.75
C ALA A 95 -41.72 10.95 -7.56
N ASN A 96 -41.63 10.34 -6.38
CA ASN A 96 -40.68 9.28 -6.08
C ASN A 96 -41.13 7.98 -6.75
N PHE A 97 -40.19 7.15 -7.16
CA PHE A 97 -40.47 5.87 -7.81
C PHE A 97 -39.89 4.71 -7.01
N TYR A 98 -40.72 3.73 -6.66
CA TYR A 98 -40.36 2.53 -5.92
C TYR A 98 -40.56 1.30 -6.80
N LEU A 99 -39.51 0.49 -6.98
CA LEU A 99 -39.54 -0.78 -7.71
C LEU A 99 -39.17 -1.95 -6.79
N LEU A 100 -40.12 -2.88 -6.61
CA LEU A 100 -39.89 -4.13 -5.88
C LEU A 100 -39.89 -5.31 -6.85
N ASN A 101 -38.80 -6.08 -6.90
CA ASN A 101 -38.75 -7.37 -7.57
C ASN A 101 -37.89 -8.38 -6.78
N PRO A 102 -38.50 -9.28 -5.99
CA PRO A 102 -37.78 -10.32 -5.23
C PRO A 102 -36.94 -11.27 -6.09
N SER A 103 -37.15 -11.30 -7.41
CA SER A 103 -36.37 -12.13 -8.34
C SER A 103 -35.10 -11.43 -8.87
N GLY A 104 -34.82 -10.20 -8.43
CA GLY A 104 -33.61 -9.44 -8.83
C GLY A 104 -33.86 -8.37 -9.87
N VAL A 105 -32.89 -7.46 -10.01
CA VAL A 105 -32.92 -6.37 -11.00
C VAL A 105 -31.53 -6.17 -11.62
N ILE A 106 -31.46 -6.08 -12.95
CA ILE A 106 -30.24 -5.79 -13.71
C ILE A 106 -30.43 -4.49 -14.47
N PHE A 107 -29.57 -3.51 -14.22
CA PHE A 107 -29.41 -2.32 -15.04
C PHE A 107 -28.31 -2.53 -16.06
N GLY A 108 -28.68 -2.55 -17.35
CA GLY A 108 -27.77 -2.71 -18.46
C GLY A 108 -27.10 -1.40 -18.87
N LYS A 109 -26.23 -1.50 -19.88
CA LYS A 109 -25.42 -0.40 -20.40
C LYS A 109 -26.23 0.83 -20.83
N ASN A 110 -27.44 0.66 -21.36
CA ASN A 110 -28.25 1.75 -21.90
C ASN A 110 -29.39 2.16 -20.93
N ALA A 111 -29.37 1.65 -19.70
CA ALA A 111 -30.33 2.03 -18.67
C ALA A 111 -30.22 3.52 -18.34
N SER A 112 -31.35 4.21 -18.26
CA SER A 112 -31.39 5.63 -17.89
C SER A 112 -32.65 5.96 -17.09
N LEU A 113 -32.53 6.85 -16.11
CA LEU A 113 -33.62 7.30 -15.27
C LEU A 113 -34.03 8.73 -15.66
N LYS A 114 -35.33 8.93 -15.89
CA LYS A 114 -35.96 10.25 -16.09
C LYS A 114 -37.08 10.42 -15.08
N ILE A 115 -36.71 10.45 -13.81
CA ILE A 115 -37.62 10.54 -12.67
C ILE A 115 -37.51 11.92 -12.04
N GLY A 116 -38.65 12.58 -11.81
CA GLY A 116 -38.70 13.91 -11.20
C GLY A 116 -38.25 13.92 -9.73
N GLY A 117 -38.67 12.89 -8.97
CA GLY A 117 -38.32 12.68 -7.56
C GLY A 117 -37.17 11.71 -7.34
N SER A 118 -37.20 11.02 -6.19
CA SER A 118 -36.22 10.00 -5.81
C SER A 118 -36.52 8.64 -6.46
N PHE A 119 -35.50 7.81 -6.63
CA PHE A 119 -35.62 6.46 -7.17
C PHE A 119 -35.18 5.43 -6.12
N HIS A 120 -36.04 4.48 -5.81
CA HIS A 120 -35.80 3.41 -4.84
C HIS A 120 -36.07 2.07 -5.51
N VAL A 121 -35.09 1.18 -5.51
CA VAL A 121 -35.22 -0.17 -6.07
C VAL A 121 -34.77 -1.21 -5.04
N SER A 122 -35.54 -2.29 -4.95
CA SER A 122 -35.28 -3.35 -3.99
C SER A 122 -35.71 -4.72 -4.49
N THR A 123 -35.06 -5.75 -3.96
CA THR A 123 -35.49 -7.15 -4.08
C THR A 123 -36.29 -7.61 -2.86
N ALA A 124 -36.85 -6.66 -2.10
CA ALA A 124 -37.68 -6.90 -0.95
C ALA A 124 -39.03 -7.56 -1.28
N ASP A 125 -39.50 -8.37 -0.34
CA ASP A 125 -40.79 -9.05 -0.40
C ASP A 125 -41.97 -8.10 -0.14
N TYR A 126 -41.71 -6.97 0.50
CA TYR A 126 -42.71 -5.95 0.77
C TYR A 126 -42.10 -4.57 1.00
N ILE A 127 -42.98 -3.57 0.91
CA ILE A 127 -42.71 -2.20 1.38
C ILE A 127 -43.66 -1.86 2.52
N LYS A 128 -43.10 -1.39 3.64
CA LYS A 128 -43.83 -0.97 4.83
C LYS A 128 -44.09 0.53 4.78
N MET A 129 -45.25 0.96 5.26
CA MET A 129 -45.67 2.36 5.28
C MET A 129 -45.56 2.95 6.69
N ASN A 130 -45.49 4.28 6.81
CA ASN A 130 -45.32 4.97 8.10
C ASN A 130 -46.41 4.65 9.16
N ASN A 131 -47.59 4.22 8.74
CA ASN A 131 -48.66 3.78 9.64
C ASN A 131 -48.60 2.27 9.96
N ASN A 132 -47.49 1.60 9.63
CA ASN A 132 -47.25 0.16 9.70
C ASN A 132 -48.08 -0.72 8.74
N ASP A 133 -48.82 -0.14 7.80
CA ASP A 133 -49.41 -0.92 6.71
C ASP A 133 -48.31 -1.56 5.85
N ILE A 134 -48.56 -2.76 5.33
CA ILE A 134 -47.60 -3.49 4.50
C ILE A 134 -48.20 -3.76 3.13
N PHE A 135 -47.44 -3.41 2.08
CA PHE A 135 -47.74 -3.76 0.70
C PHE A 135 -46.79 -4.86 0.22
N TYR A 136 -47.27 -6.11 0.21
CA TYR A 136 -46.51 -7.29 -0.18
C TYR A 136 -46.35 -7.40 -1.69
N VAL A 137 -45.27 -8.05 -2.16
CA VAL A 137 -45.15 -8.51 -3.54
C VAL A 137 -46.05 -9.73 -3.78
N ASP A 138 -46.07 -10.68 -2.85
CA ASP A 138 -46.96 -11.85 -2.88
C ASP A 138 -48.44 -11.43 -2.86
N THR A 139 -49.13 -11.70 -3.98
CA THR A 139 -50.54 -11.35 -4.20
C THR A 139 -51.52 -12.18 -3.37
N GLN A 140 -51.09 -13.29 -2.76
CA GLN A 140 -51.91 -14.10 -1.86
C GLN A 140 -52.04 -13.49 -0.46
N LYS A 141 -51.17 -12.52 -0.11
CA LYS A 141 -51.21 -11.79 1.15
C LYS A 141 -52.16 -10.60 1.10
N SER A 142 -52.47 -10.00 2.25
CA SER A 142 -53.43 -8.90 2.38
C SER A 142 -53.10 -7.73 1.44
N LYS A 143 -54.07 -7.35 0.60
CA LYS A 143 -53.98 -6.19 -0.29
C LYS A 143 -54.34 -4.90 0.47
N ILE A 144 -53.40 -4.40 1.28
CA ILE A 144 -53.52 -3.09 1.93
C ILE A 144 -52.81 -2.05 1.05
N LEU A 145 -53.58 -1.13 0.49
CA LEU A 145 -53.06 0.01 -0.27
C LEU A 145 -53.15 1.24 0.63
N SER A 146 -52.05 1.66 1.23
CA SER A 146 -52.04 2.75 2.20
C SER A 146 -51.98 4.12 1.53
N SER A 147 -52.45 5.16 2.21
CA SER A 147 -52.14 6.55 1.85
C SER A 147 -50.89 7.09 2.57
N ALA A 148 -50.33 6.33 3.52
CA ALA A 148 -49.12 6.69 4.24
C ALA A 148 -47.88 6.51 3.35
N LYS A 149 -46.85 7.31 3.60
CA LYS A 149 -45.59 7.25 2.85
C LYS A 149 -44.83 5.95 3.12
N PRO A 150 -44.07 5.42 2.15
CA PRO A 150 -43.12 4.34 2.39
C PRO A 150 -42.12 4.67 3.51
N SER A 151 -41.78 3.65 4.28
CA SER A 151 -40.96 3.76 5.50
C SER A 151 -39.83 2.74 5.57
N ALA A 152 -39.99 1.55 4.96
CA ALA A 152 -38.97 0.52 4.94
C ALA A 152 -39.18 -0.48 3.81
N PHE A 153 -38.10 -1.13 3.38
CA PHE A 153 -38.14 -2.37 2.61
C PHE A 153 -37.99 -3.56 3.56
N GLY A 154 -38.79 -4.61 3.36
CA GLY A 154 -38.80 -5.77 4.24
C GLY A 154 -38.65 -7.10 3.52
N PHE A 155 -37.96 -8.02 4.20
CA PHE A 155 -37.51 -9.30 3.68
C PHE A 155 -37.96 -10.41 4.62
N ILE A 156 -38.52 -11.48 4.06
CA ILE A 156 -39.22 -12.54 4.79
C ILE A 156 -38.36 -13.79 4.92
N ASP A 157 -37.51 -14.07 3.94
CA ASP A 157 -36.63 -15.23 3.92
C ASP A 157 -35.15 -14.88 3.79
N ASP A 158 -34.30 -15.91 3.81
CA ASP A 158 -32.84 -15.80 3.71
C ASP A 158 -32.34 -15.87 2.25
N VAL A 159 -33.23 -15.99 1.25
CA VAL A 159 -32.91 -16.13 -0.18
C VAL A 159 -33.25 -14.83 -0.92
N ILE A 160 -32.37 -13.85 -0.75
CA ILE A 160 -32.59 -12.51 -1.28
C ILE A 160 -31.83 -12.34 -2.59
N ALA A 161 -32.55 -12.02 -3.66
CA ALA A 161 -31.95 -11.82 -4.99
C ALA A 161 -31.11 -10.53 -5.07
N ASP A 162 -30.24 -10.49 -6.06
CA ASP A 162 -29.22 -9.45 -6.22
C ASP A 162 -29.71 -8.28 -7.10
N ILE A 163 -29.04 -7.13 -6.97
CA ILE A 163 -29.13 -6.01 -7.93
C ILE A 163 -27.78 -5.87 -8.65
N SER A 164 -27.79 -5.67 -9.95
CA SER A 164 -26.57 -5.46 -10.75
C SER A 164 -26.65 -4.22 -11.63
N ILE A 165 -25.54 -3.49 -11.75
CA ILE A 165 -25.36 -2.36 -12.66
C ILE A 165 -24.13 -2.65 -13.52
N LEU A 166 -24.35 -2.88 -14.82
CA LEU A 166 -23.34 -3.45 -15.72
C LEU A 166 -23.08 -2.53 -16.90
N GLU A 167 -21.83 -2.12 -17.08
CA GLU A 167 -21.34 -1.30 -18.21
C GLU A 167 -22.08 0.04 -18.41
N ASN A 168 -22.77 0.54 -17.39
CA ASN A 168 -23.57 1.77 -17.44
C ASN A 168 -22.72 3.00 -17.10
N GLN A 169 -21.96 3.48 -18.07
CA GLN A 169 -21.09 4.65 -17.90
C GLN A 169 -21.85 5.99 -18.01
N ASP A 170 -23.05 6.00 -18.60
CA ASP A 170 -23.90 7.20 -18.69
C ASP A 170 -24.59 7.55 -17.35
N SER A 171 -24.34 6.75 -16.31
CA SER A 171 -24.84 6.88 -14.94
C SER A 171 -26.35 6.68 -14.78
N LEU A 172 -26.75 5.86 -13.80
CA LEU A 172 -28.11 5.95 -13.26
C LEU A 172 -28.18 7.22 -12.40
N GLN A 173 -28.84 8.26 -12.91
CA GLN A 173 -28.92 9.55 -12.22
C GLN A 173 -30.35 9.96 -11.86
N VAL A 174 -30.49 10.68 -10.74
CA VAL A 174 -31.72 11.40 -10.37
C VAL A 174 -31.49 12.92 -10.40
N ASN A 175 -32.57 13.69 -10.29
CA ASN A 175 -32.49 15.14 -10.19
C ASN A 175 -31.72 15.60 -8.93
N THR A 176 -31.19 16.81 -8.98
CA THR A 176 -30.47 17.44 -7.86
C THR A 176 -31.28 17.41 -6.56
N GLY A 177 -30.63 17.04 -5.45
CA GLY A 177 -31.23 16.93 -4.13
C GLY A 177 -32.13 15.70 -3.91
N LYS A 178 -32.25 14.80 -4.89
CA LYS A 178 -33.06 13.58 -4.78
C LYS A 178 -32.23 12.36 -4.39
N THR A 179 -32.89 11.25 -4.07
CA THR A 179 -32.26 10.04 -3.55
C THR A 179 -32.23 8.91 -4.57
N ILE A 180 -31.15 8.13 -4.60
CA ILE A 180 -31.12 6.76 -5.14
C ILE A 180 -31.00 5.78 -3.99
N SER A 181 -31.79 4.71 -3.97
CA SER A 181 -31.64 3.61 -3.00
C SER A 181 -31.59 2.25 -3.70
N LEU A 182 -30.56 1.47 -3.39
CA LEU A 182 -30.38 0.09 -3.86
C LEU A 182 -30.36 -0.84 -2.64
N ILE A 183 -31.40 -1.66 -2.45
CA ILE A 183 -31.56 -2.47 -1.23
C ILE A 183 -31.89 -3.91 -1.60
N ALA A 184 -30.95 -4.85 -1.46
CA ALA A 184 -31.07 -6.18 -2.02
C ALA A 184 -30.20 -7.24 -1.32
N GLY A 185 -30.06 -8.40 -1.98
CA GLY A 185 -29.08 -9.45 -1.72
C GLY A 185 -27.66 -8.93 -1.89
N ASN A 186 -26.92 -9.41 -2.87
CA ASN A 186 -25.70 -8.71 -3.29
C ASN A 186 -26.05 -7.47 -4.13
N ILE A 187 -25.14 -6.51 -4.12
CA ILE A 187 -25.16 -5.37 -5.04
C ILE A 187 -23.86 -5.37 -5.83
N ILE A 188 -23.97 -5.49 -7.15
CA ILE A 188 -22.83 -5.68 -8.04
C ILE A 188 -22.77 -4.52 -9.03
N MET A 189 -21.69 -3.74 -8.99
CA MET A 189 -21.38 -2.69 -9.93
C MET A 189 -20.11 -3.08 -10.68
N ASN A 190 -20.24 -3.27 -11.99
CA ASN A 190 -19.11 -3.62 -12.85
C ASN A 190 -19.10 -2.66 -14.04
N ASN A 191 -18.11 -1.75 -14.06
CA ASN A 191 -18.05 -0.64 -15.01
C ASN A 191 -19.37 0.17 -15.04
N GLY A 192 -20.01 0.31 -13.88
CA GLY A 192 -21.30 0.98 -13.70
C GLY A 192 -21.18 2.25 -12.88
N SER A 193 -21.98 3.26 -13.20
CA SER A 193 -22.01 4.53 -12.48
C SER A 193 -23.40 4.86 -11.92
N ILE A 194 -23.46 5.44 -10.72
CA ILE A 194 -24.68 6.00 -10.12
C ILE A 194 -24.42 7.41 -9.61
N LYS A 195 -25.41 8.31 -9.79
CA LYS A 195 -25.23 9.72 -9.47
C LYS A 195 -26.46 10.37 -8.83
N ALA A 196 -26.25 11.09 -7.73
CA ALA A 196 -27.29 11.88 -7.05
C ALA A 196 -26.72 13.23 -6.59
N GLU A 197 -26.73 14.21 -7.48
CA GLU A 197 -26.12 15.53 -7.24
C GLU A 197 -26.80 16.28 -6.07
N GLU A 198 -26.03 16.74 -5.07
CA GLU A 198 -26.53 17.29 -3.78
C GLU A 198 -27.53 16.38 -3.04
N GLY A 199 -27.68 15.15 -3.50
CA GLY A 199 -28.74 14.25 -3.11
C GLY A 199 -28.26 13.23 -2.07
N ARG A 200 -28.84 12.04 -2.14
CA ARG A 200 -28.46 10.92 -1.29
C ARG A 200 -28.34 9.64 -2.09
N ILE A 201 -27.35 8.83 -1.79
CA ILE A 201 -27.27 7.45 -2.28
C ILE A 201 -27.25 6.53 -1.07
N ASN A 202 -28.22 5.61 -1.02
CA ASN A 202 -28.34 4.58 0.00
C ASN A 202 -28.11 3.19 -0.61
N ILE A 203 -27.22 2.40 -0.04
CA ILE A 203 -26.94 1.04 -0.48
C ILE A 203 -27.03 0.09 0.71
N ALA A 204 -27.87 -0.94 0.62
CA ALA A 204 -27.92 -1.99 1.64
C ALA A 204 -27.90 -3.38 1.02
N SER A 205 -27.00 -4.23 1.51
CA SER A 205 -26.87 -5.62 1.12
C SER A 205 -27.15 -6.55 2.31
N ILE A 206 -28.15 -7.41 2.16
CA ILE A 206 -28.66 -8.27 3.24
C ILE A 206 -28.88 -9.72 2.77
N ARG A 207 -28.86 -10.66 3.71
CA ARG A 207 -28.91 -12.13 3.48
C ARG A 207 -29.79 -12.85 4.49
N SER A 208 -30.64 -12.13 5.21
CA SER A 208 -31.64 -12.73 6.10
C SER A 208 -32.89 -11.88 6.15
N ALA A 209 -33.95 -12.47 6.68
CA ALA A 209 -35.17 -11.74 7.03
C ALA A 209 -34.86 -10.50 7.91
N GLY A 210 -35.61 -9.42 7.69
CA GLY A 210 -35.43 -8.15 8.38
C GLY A 210 -35.97 -6.95 7.58
N GLU A 211 -35.83 -5.75 8.13
CA GLU A 211 -36.22 -4.50 7.48
C GLU A 211 -35.03 -3.54 7.37
N ILE A 212 -34.97 -2.81 6.26
CA ILE A 212 -34.13 -1.63 6.07
C ILE A 212 -35.05 -0.40 6.07
N GLU A 213 -34.96 0.39 7.14
CA GLU A 213 -35.78 1.57 7.36
C GLU A 213 -35.16 2.80 6.70
N PHE A 214 -36.02 3.67 6.15
CA PHE A 214 -35.63 4.99 5.67
C PHE A 214 -35.58 5.96 6.86
N ALA A 215 -34.40 6.54 7.11
CA ALA A 215 -34.18 7.46 8.22
C ALA A 215 -33.83 8.86 7.70
N GLU A 216 -34.01 9.89 8.55
CA GLU A 216 -33.54 11.24 8.25
C GLU A 216 -32.03 11.25 7.95
N GLU A 217 -31.25 10.46 8.70
CA GLU A 217 -29.79 10.29 8.57
C GLU A 217 -29.38 9.14 7.63
N GLY A 218 -30.22 8.76 6.66
CA GLY A 218 -29.86 7.75 5.65
C GLY A 218 -30.74 6.51 5.70
N ILE A 219 -30.12 5.36 5.94
CA ILE A 219 -30.78 4.06 6.09
C ILE A 219 -30.34 3.40 7.39
N GLN A 220 -31.25 2.62 7.99
CA GLN A 220 -30.97 1.88 9.21
C GLN A 220 -31.45 0.45 9.07
N ALA A 221 -30.64 -0.49 9.56
CA ALA A 221 -30.99 -1.90 9.63
C ALA A 221 -31.42 -2.23 11.06
N ILE A 222 -32.48 -3.02 11.21
CA ILE A 222 -32.83 -3.62 12.50
C ILE A 222 -31.65 -4.50 12.97
N PRO A 223 -31.34 -4.58 14.28
CA PRO A 223 -30.28 -5.45 14.79
C PRO A 223 -30.38 -6.91 14.31
N ASP A 224 -29.24 -7.59 14.25
CA ASP A 224 -29.09 -9.03 13.94
C ASP A 224 -29.40 -9.50 12.51
N ILE A 225 -29.49 -8.60 11.54
CA ILE A 225 -29.59 -8.95 10.11
C ILE A 225 -28.24 -9.48 9.58
N LYS A 226 -28.25 -10.64 8.89
CA LYS A 226 -27.10 -11.11 8.11
C LYS A 226 -26.91 -10.21 6.90
N ARG A 227 -25.69 -9.75 6.66
CA ARG A 227 -25.38 -8.81 5.59
C ARG A 227 -24.72 -9.51 4.40
N GLY A 228 -24.93 -9.00 3.18
CA GLY A 228 -24.41 -9.58 1.94
C GLY A 228 -23.18 -8.85 1.39
N THR A 229 -22.84 -9.09 0.13
CA THR A 229 -21.67 -8.47 -0.51
C THR A 229 -22.08 -7.30 -1.40
N ILE A 230 -21.33 -6.20 -1.31
CA ILE A 230 -21.38 -5.07 -2.23
C ILE A 230 -20.04 -5.04 -2.96
N SER A 231 -20.06 -5.03 -4.30
CA SER A 231 -18.85 -5.06 -5.11
C SER A 231 -18.89 -3.96 -6.16
N MET A 232 -17.83 -3.15 -6.20
CA MET A 232 -17.55 -2.15 -7.23
C MET A 232 -16.23 -2.52 -7.91
N THR A 233 -16.28 -2.81 -9.21
CA THR A 233 -15.13 -3.27 -9.99
C THR A 233 -15.04 -2.56 -11.35
N ASN A 234 -13.86 -2.53 -11.96
CA ASN A 234 -13.62 -2.10 -13.34
C ASN A 234 -14.12 -0.68 -13.64
N ASN A 235 -13.59 0.32 -12.95
CA ASN A 235 -13.94 1.74 -13.09
C ASN A 235 -15.43 2.02 -12.81
N SER A 236 -15.98 1.41 -11.75
CA SER A 236 -17.31 1.75 -11.25
C SER A 236 -17.26 3.03 -10.41
N GLU A 237 -18.34 3.82 -10.45
CA GLU A 237 -18.38 5.13 -9.80
C GLU A 237 -19.68 5.35 -9.01
N ILE A 238 -19.55 5.94 -7.82
CA ILE A 238 -20.67 6.52 -7.06
C ILE A 238 -20.39 8.02 -6.88
N ASP A 239 -21.24 8.88 -7.46
CA ASP A 239 -21.07 10.34 -7.43
C ASP A 239 -22.22 11.04 -6.68
N VAL A 240 -21.91 11.69 -5.56
CA VAL A 240 -22.83 12.58 -4.83
C VAL A 240 -22.42 14.05 -4.91
N SER A 241 -21.52 14.42 -5.81
CA SER A 241 -21.01 15.80 -5.95
C SER A 241 -22.11 16.83 -6.22
N GLY A 242 -21.91 18.08 -5.81
CA GLY A 242 -22.91 19.16 -5.94
C GLY A 242 -22.48 20.43 -5.19
N ALA A 243 -23.33 21.45 -5.01
CA ALA A 243 -22.91 22.69 -4.33
C ALA A 243 -22.35 22.47 -2.91
N GLY A 244 -22.88 21.53 -2.14
CA GLY A 244 -22.30 21.07 -0.87
C GLY A 244 -21.97 19.58 -0.88
N SER A 245 -21.86 18.96 -2.05
CA SER A 245 -22.03 17.51 -2.22
C SER A 245 -23.33 16.97 -1.56
N GLY A 246 -23.59 15.69 -1.73
CA GLY A 246 -24.68 14.94 -1.14
C GLY A 246 -24.14 13.97 -0.09
N ASN A 247 -25.01 13.06 0.35
CA ASN A 247 -24.65 12.05 1.36
C ASN A 247 -24.64 10.64 0.76
N PHE A 248 -23.71 9.82 1.20
CA PHE A 248 -23.62 8.42 0.84
C PHE A 248 -23.70 7.54 2.09
N PHE A 249 -24.63 6.58 2.09
CA PHE A 249 -24.82 5.64 3.19
C PHE A 249 -24.79 4.21 2.68
N MET A 250 -23.98 3.37 3.32
CA MET A 250 -23.85 1.96 2.98
C MET A 250 -24.02 1.06 4.21
N ILE A 251 -24.78 -0.03 4.06
CA ILE A 251 -24.83 -1.16 4.99
C ILE A 251 -24.53 -2.46 4.25
N GLY A 252 -23.53 -3.23 4.67
CA GLY A 252 -23.17 -4.48 4.01
C GLY A 252 -22.37 -5.44 4.89
N GLY A 253 -22.17 -6.66 4.42
CA GLY A 253 -21.30 -7.64 5.06
C GLY A 253 -19.88 -7.42 4.55
N GLU A 254 -19.69 -7.69 3.27
CA GLU A 254 -18.42 -7.43 2.59
C GLU A 254 -18.58 -6.28 1.59
N PHE A 255 -17.68 -5.31 1.64
CA PHE A 255 -17.58 -4.28 0.61
C PHE A 255 -16.23 -4.38 -0.10
N ILE A 256 -16.29 -4.50 -1.43
CA ILE A 256 -15.12 -4.58 -2.32
C ILE A 256 -15.14 -3.35 -3.22
N LEU A 257 -14.09 -2.53 -3.14
CA LEU A 257 -13.84 -1.37 -3.97
C LEU A 257 -12.54 -1.62 -4.75
N ASP A 258 -12.66 -2.13 -5.97
CA ASP A 258 -11.51 -2.54 -6.80
C ASP A 258 -11.47 -1.72 -8.09
N ASP A 259 -10.38 -0.98 -8.32
CA ASP A 259 -10.23 -0.07 -9.46
C ASP A 259 -11.49 0.79 -9.70
N SER A 260 -12.02 1.38 -8.63
CA SER A 260 -13.33 2.04 -8.61
C SER A 260 -13.34 3.20 -7.62
N GLU A 261 -14.30 4.12 -7.73
CA GLU A 261 -14.32 5.36 -6.97
C GLU A 261 -15.68 5.69 -6.34
N ILE A 262 -15.65 6.22 -5.12
CA ILE A 262 -16.77 6.96 -4.51
C ILE A 262 -16.34 8.41 -4.33
N VAL A 263 -17.11 9.35 -4.88
CA VAL A 263 -16.75 10.76 -4.95
C VAL A 263 -17.85 11.69 -4.42
N ALA A 264 -17.44 12.64 -3.58
CA ALA A 264 -18.27 13.70 -3.02
C ALA A 264 -17.56 15.05 -3.15
N LYS A 265 -17.72 15.72 -4.31
CA LYS A 265 -17.16 17.06 -4.56
C LYS A 265 -18.16 18.17 -4.17
N SER A 266 -17.79 19.01 -3.21
CA SER A 266 -18.46 20.27 -2.86
C SER A 266 -18.02 21.39 -3.79
N LYS A 267 -18.91 21.82 -4.69
CA LYS A 267 -18.63 22.74 -5.80
C LYS A 267 -19.12 24.16 -5.59
N GLY A 268 -19.87 24.44 -4.53
CA GLY A 268 -20.51 25.71 -4.23
C GLY A 268 -20.32 26.15 -2.78
N ASN A 269 -21.13 27.09 -2.31
CA ASN A 269 -20.92 27.75 -1.01
C ASN A 269 -21.53 26.99 0.17
N LYS A 270 -21.49 25.65 0.15
CA LYS A 270 -22.04 24.78 1.21
C LYS A 270 -20.95 23.80 1.64
N ASP A 271 -20.96 23.45 2.92
CA ASP A 271 -20.12 22.38 3.45
C ASP A 271 -20.44 21.04 2.79
N GLY A 272 -19.43 20.17 2.74
CA GLY A 272 -19.53 18.79 2.27
C GLY A 272 -20.46 17.92 3.12
N GLY A 273 -21.16 17.01 2.44
CA GLY A 273 -21.97 15.98 3.08
C GLY A 273 -21.11 14.87 3.69
N VAL A 274 -21.77 13.78 4.08
CA VAL A 274 -21.13 12.65 4.75
C VAL A 274 -21.12 11.41 3.86
N THR A 275 -19.97 10.74 3.83
CA THR A 275 -19.81 9.39 3.28
C THR A 275 -19.68 8.42 4.46
N HIS A 276 -20.72 7.63 4.74
CA HIS A 276 -20.75 6.69 5.86
C HIS A 276 -20.92 5.24 5.39
N ILE A 277 -19.90 4.43 5.67
CA ILE A 277 -19.84 3.02 5.29
C ILE A 277 -19.88 2.16 6.56
N ASN A 278 -20.94 1.35 6.71
CA ASN A 278 -21.12 0.43 7.84
C ASN A 278 -21.12 -1.02 7.33
N VAL A 279 -20.01 -1.74 7.50
CA VAL A 279 -19.83 -3.08 6.95
C VAL A 279 -19.28 -4.09 7.95
N ASP A 280 -19.23 -5.38 7.62
CA ASP A 280 -18.46 -6.33 8.42
C ASP A 280 -16.97 -6.31 8.03
N ASN A 281 -16.68 -6.26 6.73
CA ASN A 281 -15.34 -6.19 6.16
C ASN A 281 -15.31 -5.22 4.97
N PHE A 282 -14.26 -4.39 4.89
CA PHE A 282 -14.02 -3.49 3.76
C PHE A 282 -12.66 -3.76 3.11
N TYR A 283 -12.65 -3.95 1.79
CA TYR A 283 -11.47 -4.12 0.96
C TYR A 283 -11.45 -3.07 -0.15
N ALA A 284 -10.41 -2.23 -0.17
CA ALA A 284 -10.09 -1.34 -1.28
C ALA A 284 -8.79 -1.82 -1.95
N ASN A 285 -8.86 -2.14 -3.23
CA ASN A 285 -7.77 -2.74 -3.99
C ASN A 285 -7.55 -2.00 -5.32
N ASN A 286 -6.33 -2.12 -5.85
CA ASN A 286 -5.97 -1.68 -7.20
C ASN A 286 -6.51 -0.28 -7.53
N ASN A 287 -6.06 0.75 -6.82
CA ASN A 287 -6.56 2.13 -6.99
C ASN A 287 -8.06 2.30 -6.61
N GLY A 288 -8.53 1.57 -5.60
CA GLY A 288 -9.85 1.79 -4.98
C GLY A 288 -9.86 3.11 -4.19
N ASN A 289 -10.75 4.03 -4.57
CA ASN A 289 -10.70 5.42 -4.13
C ASN A 289 -11.97 5.90 -3.40
N LEU A 290 -11.80 6.49 -2.22
CA LEU A 290 -12.83 7.23 -1.50
C LEU A 290 -12.43 8.70 -1.39
N ARG A 291 -13.14 9.61 -2.06
CA ARG A 291 -12.74 11.01 -2.17
C ARG A 291 -13.86 11.95 -1.76
N SER A 292 -13.59 12.79 -0.76
CA SER A 292 -14.36 14.00 -0.53
C SER A 292 -13.53 15.22 -0.91
N GLU A 293 -14.08 16.08 -1.75
CA GLU A 293 -13.35 17.22 -2.28
C GLU A 293 -14.11 18.52 -2.13
N VAL A 294 -13.39 19.63 -2.05
CA VAL A 294 -13.97 20.98 -2.03
C VAL A 294 -13.33 21.85 -3.11
N THR A 295 -14.12 22.44 -3.99
CA THR A 295 -13.61 23.23 -5.13
C THR A 295 -13.99 24.72 -5.03
N SER A 296 -14.66 25.12 -3.95
CA SER A 296 -15.34 26.41 -3.80
C SER A 296 -15.02 27.06 -2.45
N ASN A 297 -15.01 28.40 -2.45
CA ASN A 297 -14.46 29.23 -1.38
C ASN A 297 -15.12 29.02 -0.01
N GLU A 298 -14.29 29.02 1.05
CA GLU A 298 -14.65 29.17 2.48
C GLU A 298 -15.47 28.05 3.15
N ASN A 299 -15.63 26.88 2.52
CA ASN A 299 -16.38 25.75 3.11
C ASN A 299 -15.48 24.60 3.54
N LYS A 300 -16.06 23.69 4.34
CA LYS A 300 -15.44 22.44 4.76
C LYS A 300 -15.74 21.31 3.77
N GLY A 301 -14.75 20.49 3.44
CA GLY A 301 -14.95 19.22 2.74
C GLY A 301 -15.78 18.24 3.55
N GLY A 302 -16.38 17.27 2.87
CA GLY A 302 -17.23 16.25 3.50
C GLY A 302 -16.42 15.27 4.34
N SER A 303 -17.03 14.72 5.39
CA SER A 303 -16.37 13.75 6.27
C SER A 303 -16.59 12.33 5.77
N ILE A 304 -15.58 11.47 5.92
CA ILE A 304 -15.65 10.06 5.56
C ILE A 304 -15.58 9.22 6.83
N ILE A 305 -16.60 8.39 7.04
CA ILE A 305 -16.73 7.53 8.22
C ILE A 305 -16.81 6.06 7.75
N ILE A 306 -15.88 5.24 8.19
CA ILE A 306 -15.86 3.80 7.95
C ILE A 306 -15.98 3.07 9.28
N GLN A 307 -17.03 2.27 9.42
CA GLN A 307 -17.26 1.41 10.57
C GLN A 307 -17.35 -0.03 10.07
N ALA A 308 -16.28 -0.80 10.28
CA ALA A 308 -16.23 -2.21 9.97
C ALA A 308 -16.32 -3.06 11.24
N LYS A 309 -17.04 -4.19 11.20
CA LYS A 309 -17.09 -5.12 12.35
C LYS A 309 -15.76 -5.84 12.58
N ASN A 310 -15.03 -6.18 11.52
CA ASN A 310 -13.78 -6.95 11.62
C ASN A 310 -12.60 -6.24 10.93
N TYR A 311 -12.64 -6.05 9.62
CA TYR A 311 -11.45 -5.61 8.88
C TYR A 311 -11.71 -4.40 7.99
N VAL A 312 -10.73 -3.49 7.95
CA VAL A 312 -10.58 -2.49 6.89
C VAL A 312 -9.21 -2.70 6.26
N CYS A 313 -9.18 -2.89 4.94
CA CYS A 313 -7.97 -3.24 4.20
C CYS A 313 -7.85 -2.39 2.94
N PHE A 314 -6.79 -1.59 2.82
CA PHE A 314 -6.44 -0.83 1.62
C PHE A 314 -5.13 -1.37 1.05
N GLN A 315 -5.12 -1.73 -0.23
CA GLN A 315 -3.95 -2.30 -0.91
C GLN A 315 -3.77 -1.73 -2.31
N ASN A 316 -2.54 -1.82 -2.82
CA ASN A 316 -2.17 -1.50 -4.20
C ASN A 316 -2.60 -0.09 -4.61
N VAL A 317 -2.00 0.91 -3.97
CA VAL A 317 -2.20 2.34 -4.27
C VAL A 317 -3.64 2.82 -4.04
N SER A 318 -4.42 2.11 -3.22
CA SER A 318 -5.78 2.53 -2.86
C SER A 318 -5.75 3.73 -1.91
N LYS A 319 -6.72 4.65 -2.06
CA LYS A 319 -6.70 5.94 -1.36
C LYS A 319 -8.03 6.28 -0.71
N ILE A 320 -7.95 6.85 0.48
CA ILE A 320 -9.03 7.61 1.10
C ILE A 320 -8.55 9.05 1.30
N SER A 321 -9.34 10.03 0.90
CA SER A 321 -8.95 11.42 1.07
C SER A 321 -10.07 12.44 1.22
N THR A 322 -9.79 13.45 2.04
CA THR A 322 -10.53 14.71 2.12
C THR A 322 -9.59 15.84 1.68
N SER A 323 -9.88 16.52 0.56
CA SER A 323 -8.94 17.53 0.03
C SER A 323 -9.60 18.57 -0.86
N PRO A 324 -9.19 19.85 -0.86
CA PRO A 324 -9.63 20.77 -1.88
C PRO A 324 -9.13 20.32 -3.26
N ASN A 325 -9.99 20.43 -4.28
CA ASN A 325 -9.61 20.16 -5.66
C ASN A 325 -9.60 21.48 -6.43
N GLY A 326 -8.41 21.92 -6.82
CA GLY A 326 -8.23 23.10 -7.66
C GLY A 326 -6.77 23.46 -7.84
N SER A 327 -6.46 24.18 -8.91
CA SER A 327 -5.11 24.68 -9.16
C SER A 327 -4.63 25.54 -8.00
N PHE A 328 -3.38 25.35 -7.57
CA PHE A 328 -2.68 26.05 -6.48
C PHE A 328 -2.94 27.57 -6.39
N PHE A 329 -3.34 28.21 -7.49
CA PHE A 329 -3.44 29.67 -7.62
C PHE A 329 -4.84 30.28 -7.45
N ASN A 330 -5.94 29.50 -7.32
CA ASN A 330 -7.31 30.06 -7.37
C ASN A 330 -8.31 29.61 -6.28
N VAL A 331 -7.94 28.74 -5.33
CA VAL A 331 -8.88 28.25 -4.28
C VAL A 331 -8.61 28.97 -2.96
N LYS A 332 -9.45 29.94 -2.54
CA LYS A 332 -9.26 30.57 -1.22
C LYS A 332 -9.75 29.67 -0.07
N ASN A 333 -8.95 29.60 1.00
CA ASN A 333 -9.21 29.08 2.37
C ASN A 333 -10.28 27.98 2.49
N CYS A 334 -10.00 26.76 2.00
CA CYS A 334 -10.92 25.63 2.14
C CYS A 334 -10.43 24.65 3.20
N ASN A 335 -11.31 24.27 4.12
CA ASN A 335 -10.97 23.30 5.15
C ASN A 335 -11.25 21.88 4.65
N ALA A 336 -10.40 20.90 4.99
CA ALA A 336 -10.68 19.50 4.67
C ALA A 336 -11.70 18.89 5.65
N GLY A 337 -12.36 17.83 5.20
CA GLY A 337 -13.23 17.00 6.04
C GLY A 337 -12.44 16.05 6.95
N ASN A 338 -13.10 15.46 7.94
CA ASN A 338 -12.45 14.47 8.81
C ASN A 338 -12.53 13.07 8.19
N ILE A 339 -11.61 12.18 8.62
CA ILE A 339 -11.63 10.76 8.26
C ILE A 339 -11.62 9.94 9.56
N ASP A 340 -12.67 9.13 9.76
CA ASP A 340 -12.81 8.28 10.93
C ASP A 340 -12.95 6.81 10.50
N ILE A 341 -12.05 5.93 10.96
CA ILE A 341 -12.04 4.50 10.66
C ILE A 341 -12.05 3.69 11.95
N ALA A 342 -13.03 2.81 12.10
CA ALA A 342 -13.14 1.89 13.22
C ALA A 342 -13.29 0.43 12.75
N ALA A 343 -12.49 -0.48 13.30
CA ALA A 343 -12.54 -1.92 13.00
C ALA A 343 -11.99 -2.79 14.15
N LYS A 344 -11.94 -4.12 13.97
CA LYS A 344 -11.06 -4.94 14.83
C LYS A 344 -9.61 -4.81 14.40
N SER A 345 -9.36 -4.87 13.09
CA SER A 345 -8.04 -4.68 12.51
C SER A 345 -8.09 -3.77 11.27
N ILE A 346 -7.10 -2.90 11.14
CA ILE A 346 -6.96 -1.95 10.02
C ILE A 346 -5.60 -2.21 9.35
N LEU A 347 -5.60 -2.41 8.02
CA LEU A 347 -4.41 -2.70 7.23
C LEU A 347 -4.31 -1.76 6.03
N PHE A 348 -3.15 -1.14 5.85
CA PHE A 348 -2.78 -0.38 4.66
C PHE A 348 -1.46 -0.92 4.10
N ASN A 349 -1.45 -1.33 2.84
CA ASN A 349 -0.31 -1.96 2.21
C ASN A 349 -0.08 -1.43 0.79
N ASN A 350 1.16 -1.54 0.29
CA ASN A 350 1.57 -1.25 -1.08
C ASN A 350 1.19 0.18 -1.51
N GLN A 351 1.82 1.18 -0.89
CA GLN A 351 1.64 2.61 -1.21
C GLN A 351 0.19 3.12 -1.06
N SER A 352 -0.63 2.45 -0.24
CA SER A 352 -1.98 2.92 0.05
C SER A 352 -1.94 4.12 1.00
N SER A 353 -2.90 5.04 0.88
CA SER A 353 -2.84 6.33 1.60
C SER A 353 -4.16 6.78 2.23
N ILE A 354 -4.04 7.44 3.37
CA ILE A 354 -5.10 8.22 4.04
C ILE A 354 -4.66 9.67 4.09
N ASN A 355 -5.39 10.57 3.42
CA ASN A 355 -4.99 11.96 3.33
C ASN A 355 -6.10 12.93 3.74
N SER A 356 -5.79 13.90 4.58
CA SER A 356 -6.62 15.06 4.85
C SER A 356 -5.79 16.30 4.55
N ASP A 357 -5.93 16.83 3.35
CA ASP A 357 -5.06 17.88 2.82
C ASP A 357 -5.84 19.19 2.69
N SER A 358 -5.25 20.33 3.05
CA SER A 358 -5.82 21.66 2.78
C SER A 358 -4.85 22.54 1.99
N TYR A 359 -5.40 23.50 1.25
CA TYR A 359 -4.64 24.47 0.46
C TYR A 359 -4.90 25.90 0.96
N ASN A 360 -3.93 26.79 0.76
CA ASN A 360 -3.96 28.18 1.21
C ASN A 360 -4.20 28.28 2.74
N ALA A 361 -4.94 29.26 3.26
CA ALA A 361 -5.14 29.42 4.71
C ALA A 361 -6.24 28.51 5.31
N GLY A 362 -6.66 27.46 4.60
CA GLY A 362 -7.61 26.47 5.13
C GLY A 362 -6.91 25.43 6.01
N ASN A 363 -7.59 24.92 7.04
CA ASN A 363 -7.08 23.88 7.92
C ASN A 363 -7.39 22.48 7.37
N SER A 364 -6.47 21.52 7.54
CA SER A 364 -6.80 20.11 7.26
C SER A 364 -7.72 19.55 8.35
N GLY A 365 -8.54 18.55 7.99
CA GLY A 365 -9.36 17.81 8.95
C GLY A 365 -8.55 16.76 9.71
N ASN A 366 -9.14 16.24 10.78
CA ASN A 366 -8.50 15.22 11.62
C ASN A 366 -8.65 13.82 11.03
N ILE A 367 -7.73 12.92 11.39
CA ILE A 367 -7.78 11.49 11.05
C ILE A 367 -7.82 10.68 12.35
N SER A 368 -8.82 9.82 12.51
CA SER A 368 -8.94 8.90 13.65
C SER A 368 -9.00 7.44 13.20
N LEU A 369 -8.08 6.63 13.70
CA LEU A 369 -8.02 5.18 13.46
C LEU A 369 -8.15 4.42 14.78
N ILE A 370 -9.23 3.66 14.93
CA ILE A 370 -9.51 2.89 16.15
C ILE A 370 -9.68 1.41 15.81
N ALA A 371 -8.74 0.60 16.28
CA ALA A 371 -8.79 -0.86 16.15
C ALA A 371 -8.89 -1.52 17.53
N SER A 372 -9.67 -2.59 17.69
CA SER A 372 -9.65 -3.36 18.94
C SER A 372 -8.43 -4.29 19.04
N GLU A 373 -7.82 -4.65 17.91
CA GLU A 373 -6.67 -5.56 17.80
C GLU A 373 -5.48 -4.84 17.15
N ASN A 374 -5.33 -4.85 15.83
CA ASN A 374 -4.10 -4.41 15.17
C ASN A 374 -4.33 -3.27 14.17
N ILE A 375 -3.37 -2.34 14.11
CA ILE A 375 -3.23 -1.40 13.00
C ILE A 375 -1.88 -1.66 12.34
N THR A 376 -1.88 -1.87 11.03
CA THR A 376 -0.67 -2.16 10.26
C THR A 376 -0.60 -1.29 9.02
N PHE A 377 0.51 -0.59 8.86
CA PHE A 377 0.92 0.05 7.62
C PHE A 377 2.24 -0.56 7.18
N SER A 378 2.35 -0.88 5.90
CA SER A 378 3.56 -1.50 5.31
C SER A 378 3.78 -1.02 3.88
N ASN A 379 4.96 -1.32 3.33
CA ASN A 379 5.35 -1.02 1.94
C ASN A 379 5.02 0.43 1.53
N PHE A 380 5.59 1.41 2.23
CA PHE A 380 5.42 2.85 1.95
C PHE A 380 3.97 3.36 2.02
N SER A 381 3.08 2.69 2.76
CA SER A 381 1.72 3.20 3.00
C SER A 381 1.75 4.37 3.99
N THR A 382 0.81 5.32 3.87
CA THR A 382 0.92 6.61 4.57
C THR A 382 -0.39 7.09 5.17
N ILE A 383 -0.28 7.87 6.25
CA ILE A 383 -1.37 8.64 6.86
C ILE A 383 -0.90 10.09 6.93
N PHE A 384 -1.57 11.02 6.26
CA PHE A 384 -1.16 12.42 6.26
C PHE A 384 -2.30 13.38 6.54
N THR A 385 -2.02 14.35 7.41
CA THR A 385 -2.74 15.62 7.43
C THR A 385 -1.77 16.70 6.96
N SER A 386 -2.07 17.40 5.88
CA SER A 386 -1.14 18.40 5.35
C SER A 386 -1.78 19.73 4.98
N THR A 387 -1.04 20.82 5.14
CA THR A 387 -1.43 22.15 4.65
C THR A 387 -0.32 22.75 3.80
N THR A 388 -0.67 23.58 2.81
CA THR A 388 0.33 24.17 1.90
C THR A 388 0.76 25.60 2.23
N ASP A 389 0.08 26.31 3.13
CA ASP A 389 0.31 27.74 3.39
C ASP A 389 0.01 28.08 4.87
N HIS A 390 -0.83 29.06 5.20
CA HIS A 390 -1.04 29.53 6.58
C HIS A 390 -1.98 28.67 7.45
N GLY A 391 -2.58 27.61 6.90
CA GLY A 391 -3.53 26.75 7.62
C GLY A 391 -2.86 25.75 8.56
N ASN A 392 -3.52 25.39 9.66
CA ASN A 392 -3.02 24.41 10.62
C ASN A 392 -3.25 22.98 10.13
N ALA A 393 -2.27 22.11 10.35
CA ALA A 393 -2.43 20.68 10.10
C ALA A 393 -3.31 20.02 11.17
N GLY A 394 -3.99 18.95 10.76
CA GLY A 394 -5.01 18.24 11.54
C GLY A 394 -4.36 17.29 12.53
N HIS A 395 -5.15 16.86 13.51
CA HIS A 395 -4.73 15.87 14.48
C HIS A 395 -4.84 14.46 13.91
N ILE A 396 -3.89 13.60 14.26
CA ILE A 396 -3.91 12.17 13.93
C ILE A 396 -4.00 11.37 15.23
N ASP A 397 -5.10 10.66 15.42
CA ASP A 397 -5.36 9.81 16.58
C ASP A 397 -5.37 8.34 16.18
N ILE A 398 -4.48 7.52 16.74
CA ILE A 398 -4.34 6.09 16.41
C ILE A 398 -4.40 5.26 17.68
N GLN A 399 -5.34 4.32 17.76
CA GLN A 399 -5.54 3.47 18.93
C GLN A 399 -5.71 2.01 18.56
N ALA A 400 -4.90 1.12 19.14
CA ALA A 400 -4.99 -0.33 18.92
C ALA A 400 -4.47 -1.15 20.11
N ASN A 401 -4.56 -2.48 20.03
CA ASN A 401 -3.75 -3.34 20.91
C ASN A 401 -2.28 -3.35 20.46
N ASN A 402 -2.04 -3.56 19.17
CA ASN A 402 -0.71 -3.49 18.56
C ASN A 402 -0.71 -2.59 17.32
N ILE A 403 0.38 -1.85 17.11
CA ILE A 403 0.55 -0.95 15.97
C ILE A 403 1.87 -1.27 15.29
N TYR A 404 1.83 -1.44 13.97
CA TYR A 404 2.99 -1.77 13.14
C TYR A 404 3.12 -0.78 12.00
N PHE A 405 4.27 -0.11 11.92
CA PHE A 405 4.66 0.77 10.83
C PHE A 405 5.96 0.24 10.23
N THR A 406 5.86 -0.54 9.15
CA THR A 406 7.02 -1.20 8.51
C THR A 406 7.34 -0.61 7.14
N ASP A 407 8.54 -0.88 6.65
CA ASP A 407 9.00 -0.50 5.32
C ASP A 407 8.82 1.01 5.03
N GLY A 408 9.21 1.83 6.01
CA GLY A 408 9.17 3.29 5.90
C GLY A 408 7.76 3.91 5.93
N SER A 409 6.75 3.15 6.32
CA SER A 409 5.38 3.65 6.48
C SER A 409 5.16 4.43 7.78
N GLY A 410 4.08 5.21 7.83
CA GLY A 410 3.53 5.74 9.07
C GLY A 410 2.86 7.11 8.96
N PRO A 411 2.49 7.71 10.11
CA PRO A 411 1.74 8.96 10.15
C PRO A 411 2.62 10.21 10.03
N GLY A 412 2.09 11.22 9.34
CA GLY A 412 2.68 12.54 9.25
C GLY A 412 1.65 13.67 9.36
N SER A 413 1.92 14.66 10.21
CA SER A 413 1.13 15.90 10.30
C SER A 413 2.03 17.09 9.96
N GLN A 414 1.84 17.68 8.78
CA GLN A 414 2.84 18.59 8.22
C GLN A 414 2.24 19.89 7.68
N THR A 415 2.91 21.02 7.88
CA THR A 415 2.57 22.30 7.24
C THR A 415 3.71 22.75 6.32
N ASN A 416 3.36 23.14 5.09
CA ASN A 416 4.27 23.77 4.14
C ASN A 416 4.08 25.29 4.08
N GLY A 417 3.62 25.91 5.18
CA GLY A 417 3.59 27.36 5.38
C GLY A 417 3.50 27.76 6.87
N ALA A 418 3.00 28.97 7.16
CA ALA A 418 3.01 29.56 8.51
C ALA A 418 2.11 28.89 9.56
N GLY A 419 1.27 27.93 9.17
CA GLY A 419 0.40 27.20 10.10
C GLY A 419 1.16 26.27 11.05
N LYS A 420 0.53 25.95 12.18
CA LYS A 420 1.06 25.00 13.18
C LYS A 420 0.93 23.56 12.66
N GLY A 421 1.98 22.75 12.86
CA GLY A 421 1.91 21.29 12.71
C GLY A 421 0.84 20.68 13.64
N GLY A 422 0.15 19.64 13.17
CA GLY A 422 -0.85 18.97 13.99
C GLY A 422 -0.21 17.99 14.96
N ASN A 423 -0.93 17.70 16.04
CA ASN A 423 -0.47 16.71 17.03
C ASN A 423 -0.75 15.29 16.54
N ILE A 424 0.13 14.35 16.88
CA ILE A 424 -0.07 12.92 16.63
C ILE A 424 -0.16 12.21 17.98
N HIS A 425 -1.24 11.48 18.19
CA HIS A 425 -1.49 10.72 19.40
C HIS A 425 -1.61 9.23 19.07
N ILE A 426 -0.73 8.40 19.64
CA ILE A 426 -0.66 6.97 19.36
C ILE A 426 -0.74 6.18 20.67
N ILE A 427 -1.78 5.35 20.81
CA ILE A 427 -1.95 4.45 21.94
C ILE A 427 -1.97 3.00 21.44
N ALA A 428 -0.97 2.22 21.84
CA ALA A 428 -1.04 0.76 21.78
C ALA A 428 -1.21 0.19 23.18
N LYS A 429 -2.12 -0.76 23.37
CA LYS A 429 -2.24 -1.45 24.67
C LYS A 429 -1.06 -2.37 24.96
N ASP A 430 -0.34 -2.84 23.95
CA ASP A 430 0.81 -3.73 24.10
C ASP A 430 2.03 -3.17 23.38
N SER A 431 2.13 -3.31 22.05
CA SER A 431 3.36 -2.96 21.32
C SER A 431 3.16 -1.97 20.17
N ILE A 432 4.15 -1.11 19.97
CA ILE A 432 4.38 -0.33 18.75
C ILE A 432 5.71 -0.79 18.15
N VAL A 433 5.68 -1.18 16.87
CA VAL A 433 6.88 -1.59 16.12
C VAL A 433 7.06 -0.67 14.91
N LEU A 434 8.21 -0.03 14.84
CA LEU A 434 8.64 0.82 13.74
C LEU A 434 9.81 0.17 13.02
N HIS A 435 9.69 0.04 11.70
CA HIS A 435 10.74 -0.48 10.84
C HIS A 435 10.88 0.44 9.63
N GLY A 436 12.05 1.05 9.51
CA GLY A 436 12.36 2.00 8.44
C GLY A 436 12.82 1.30 7.16
N ILE A 437 13.61 2.01 6.35
CA ILE A 437 14.22 1.49 5.12
C ILE A 437 15.71 1.85 5.07
N ASP A 438 16.51 0.95 4.51
CA ASP A 438 17.94 1.18 4.32
C ASP A 438 18.18 2.10 3.11
N GLY A 439 18.99 3.16 3.28
CA GLY A 439 19.62 3.84 2.14
C GLY A 439 19.34 5.33 1.90
N ASN A 440 18.73 6.09 2.81
CA ASN A 440 18.80 7.56 2.89
C ASN A 440 18.26 8.05 4.25
N GLU A 441 18.69 9.25 4.67
CA GLU A 441 18.24 10.04 5.84
C GLU A 441 17.07 9.44 6.63
N HIS A 442 17.32 9.01 7.87
CA HIS A 442 16.37 8.46 8.85
C HIS A 442 14.89 8.42 8.39
N GLY A 443 14.37 7.20 8.20
CA GLY A 443 12.99 6.92 7.80
C GLY A 443 11.99 7.72 8.63
N ARG A 444 11.09 8.41 7.94
CA ARG A 444 10.10 9.31 8.53
C ARG A 444 8.82 8.54 8.90
N ASN A 445 8.92 7.56 9.79
CA ASN A 445 7.77 6.75 10.19
C ASN A 445 6.71 7.60 10.91
N ILE A 446 7.12 8.37 11.93
CA ILE A 446 6.21 9.30 12.63
C ILE A 446 6.79 10.70 12.49
N THR A 447 6.02 11.61 11.89
CA THR A 447 6.47 13.00 11.68
C THR A 447 5.45 14.06 12.05
N SER A 448 5.85 15.06 12.85
CA SER A 448 5.13 16.34 12.92
C SER A 448 6.07 17.46 12.48
N TYR A 449 5.76 18.13 11.36
CA TYR A 449 6.72 19.02 10.70
C TYR A 449 6.13 20.36 10.25
N SER A 450 6.92 21.44 10.32
CA SER A 450 6.64 22.71 9.63
C SER A 450 7.80 23.14 8.72
N GLY A 451 7.52 23.55 7.48
CA GLY A 451 8.48 23.77 6.38
C GLY A 451 9.46 24.98 6.46
N ASP A 452 10.11 25.34 5.33
CA ASP A 452 11.24 26.31 5.21
C ASP A 452 10.83 27.80 5.01
N GLY A 453 11.07 28.69 5.99
CA GLY A 453 10.87 30.17 5.92
C GLY A 453 10.26 30.82 7.19
N ASP A 454 9.37 31.82 7.08
CA ASP A 454 8.55 32.39 8.19
C ASP A 454 7.43 31.42 8.70
N TYR A 455 7.79 30.20 9.13
CA TYR A 455 6.84 29.10 9.37
C TYR A 455 6.53 28.91 10.87
N GLY A 456 5.36 28.34 11.17
CA GLY A 456 4.84 28.16 12.53
C GLY A 456 5.50 27.01 13.31
N PRO A 457 5.19 26.87 14.61
CA PRO A 457 5.74 25.80 15.45
C PRO A 457 5.23 24.42 15.03
N ALA A 458 6.04 23.39 15.28
CA ALA A 458 5.65 22.00 15.04
C ALA A 458 4.59 21.52 16.06
N GLY A 459 3.87 20.45 15.71
CA GLY A 459 2.94 19.80 16.63
C GLY A 459 3.66 18.83 17.57
N ASP A 460 2.98 18.43 18.64
CA ASP A 460 3.50 17.47 19.61
C ASP A 460 3.18 16.03 19.19
N VAL A 461 3.98 15.07 19.66
CA VAL A 461 3.70 13.64 19.48
C VAL A 461 3.68 12.93 20.84
N ASP A 462 2.54 12.30 21.12
CA ASP A 462 2.28 11.57 22.35
C ASP A 462 2.13 10.07 22.04
N ILE A 463 3.02 9.25 22.62
CA ILE A 463 3.02 7.80 22.40
C ILE A 463 2.87 7.07 23.72
N LYS A 464 1.92 6.14 23.79
CA LYS A 464 1.69 5.25 24.94
C LYS A 464 1.69 3.80 24.49
N ALA A 465 2.56 2.98 25.08
CA ALA A 465 2.63 1.54 24.82
C ALA A 465 3.30 0.78 25.97
N HIS A 466 3.16 -0.55 26.07
CA HIS A 466 4.08 -1.30 26.93
C HIS A 466 5.47 -1.37 26.26
N ASN A 467 5.51 -1.72 24.98
CA ASN A 467 6.75 -1.91 24.24
C ASN A 467 6.79 -0.97 23.02
N LEU A 468 7.87 -0.20 22.87
CA LEU A 468 8.17 0.57 21.66
C LEU A 468 9.52 0.11 21.10
N GLU A 469 9.49 -0.47 19.91
CA GLU A 469 10.69 -0.92 19.19
C GLU A 469 10.80 -0.17 17.86
N ALA A 470 11.96 0.46 17.62
CA ALA A 470 12.29 1.10 16.36
C ALA A 470 13.60 0.51 15.81
N THR A 471 13.60 0.14 14.53
CA THR A 471 14.72 -0.55 13.88
C THR A 471 14.95 -0.04 12.45
N ASN A 472 16.14 -0.26 11.89
CA ASN A 472 16.50 -0.03 10.49
C ASN A 472 16.13 1.39 10.00
N PHE A 473 16.79 2.39 10.57
CA PHE A 473 16.61 3.81 10.29
C PHE A 473 15.23 4.37 10.61
N ALA A 474 14.39 3.65 11.36
CA ALA A 474 13.10 4.19 11.78
C ALA A 474 13.25 5.50 12.57
N GLY A 475 12.28 6.41 12.39
CA GLY A 475 12.33 7.76 12.96
C GLY A 475 11.02 8.19 13.59
N ILE A 476 11.11 8.72 14.81
CA ILE A 476 10.06 9.50 15.48
C ILE A 476 10.57 10.93 15.55
N ILE A 477 10.11 11.78 14.64
CA ILE A 477 10.70 13.10 14.42
C ILE A 477 9.62 14.17 14.53
N VAL A 478 9.81 15.10 15.45
CA VAL A 478 9.06 16.35 15.49
C VAL A 478 10.00 17.50 15.24
N GLY A 479 9.62 18.45 14.41
CA GLY A 479 10.51 19.56 14.17
C GLY A 479 10.06 20.57 13.14
N THR A 480 10.87 21.61 13.03
CA THR A 480 10.59 22.78 12.21
C THR A 480 11.81 23.12 11.36
N LYS A 481 11.57 23.52 10.12
CA LYS A 481 12.54 24.12 9.21
C LYS A 481 12.44 25.64 9.17
N GLY A 482 11.48 26.22 9.87
CA GLY A 482 11.24 27.66 9.91
C GLY A 482 11.56 28.29 11.27
N SER A 483 11.05 29.49 11.46
CA SER A 483 11.26 30.29 12.68
C SER A 483 10.50 29.82 13.92
N GLY A 484 9.51 28.93 13.77
CA GLY A 484 8.79 28.34 14.91
C GLY A 484 9.67 27.42 15.75
N ASP A 485 9.22 27.09 16.96
CA ASP A 485 9.87 26.11 17.85
C ASP A 485 9.55 24.66 17.45
N GLY A 486 10.46 23.74 17.80
CA GLY A 486 10.24 22.30 17.68
C GLY A 486 9.17 21.79 18.66
N GLY A 487 8.44 20.76 18.25
CA GLY A 487 7.38 20.14 19.05
C GLY A 487 7.92 19.24 20.16
N SER A 488 7.11 18.89 21.15
CA SER A 488 7.50 17.94 22.20
C SER A 488 7.20 16.48 21.83
N LEU A 489 8.04 15.57 22.31
CA LEU A 489 7.81 14.13 22.30
C LEU A 489 7.57 13.62 23.71
N ASN A 490 6.42 12.99 23.95
CA ASN A 490 6.11 12.34 25.23
C ASN A 490 5.94 10.84 25.01
N LEU A 491 6.82 10.04 25.62
CA LEU A 491 6.83 8.59 25.48
C LEU A 491 6.51 7.95 26.85
N GLU A 492 5.29 7.44 26.99
CA GLU A 492 4.85 6.62 28.12
C GLU A 492 5.00 5.14 27.76
N VAL A 493 6.15 4.55 28.11
CA VAL A 493 6.51 3.17 27.74
C VAL A 493 7.12 2.36 28.90
N ASN A 494 6.94 1.04 28.90
CA ASN A 494 7.70 0.16 29.80
C ASN A 494 9.08 -0.17 29.25
N HIS A 495 9.15 -0.45 27.95
CA HIS A 495 10.38 -0.84 27.27
C HIS A 495 10.54 -0.04 25.99
N LEU A 496 11.68 0.64 25.87
CA LEU A 496 12.09 1.35 24.66
C LEU A 496 13.34 0.67 24.07
N LYS A 497 13.26 0.23 22.82
CA LYS A 497 14.39 -0.30 22.07
C LYS A 497 14.57 0.48 20.78
N LEU A 498 15.74 1.08 20.62
CA LEU A 498 16.17 1.75 19.40
C LEU A 498 17.41 1.02 18.86
N ASP A 499 17.34 0.60 17.60
CA ASP A 499 18.42 -0.10 16.89
C ASP A 499 18.63 0.57 15.53
N ASN A 500 19.73 1.33 15.41
CA ASN A 500 20.00 2.14 14.22
C ASN A 500 18.80 3.02 13.82
N SER A 501 18.19 3.68 14.81
CA SER A 501 16.93 4.45 14.68
C SER A 501 16.99 5.73 15.50
N VAL A 502 16.13 6.72 15.18
CA VAL A 502 16.16 8.05 15.78
C VAL A 502 14.85 8.44 16.47
N ILE A 503 14.97 9.11 17.61
CA ILE A 503 13.90 9.89 18.24
C ILE A 503 14.42 11.32 18.34
N SER A 504 13.78 12.28 17.66
CA SER A 504 14.29 13.64 17.57
C SER A 504 13.20 14.70 17.71
N SER A 505 13.49 15.74 18.48
CA SER A 505 12.73 17.00 18.53
C SER A 505 13.61 18.17 18.11
N GLN A 506 13.52 18.59 16.85
CA GLN A 506 14.56 19.41 16.22
C GLN A 506 14.06 20.75 15.68
N SER A 507 14.98 21.72 15.60
CA SER A 507 14.80 22.98 14.87
C SER A 507 15.97 23.20 13.92
N THR A 508 15.75 23.00 12.61
CA THR A 508 16.82 22.90 11.63
C THR A 508 17.01 24.16 10.77
N ALA A 509 16.33 25.27 11.10
CA ALA A 509 16.44 26.50 10.34
C ALA A 509 17.80 27.18 10.55
N ALA A 510 18.52 27.42 9.45
CA ALA A 510 19.86 28.01 9.49
C ALA A 510 19.89 29.46 9.99
N ASN A 511 18.82 30.24 9.77
CA ASN A 511 18.70 31.63 10.20
C ASN A 511 17.37 31.85 10.92
N ASN A 512 17.40 32.52 12.07
CA ASN A 512 16.21 32.83 12.88
C ASN A 512 15.35 31.60 13.24
N GLY A 513 15.95 30.43 13.42
CA GLY A 513 15.24 29.22 13.84
C GLY A 513 14.75 29.31 15.27
N GLY A 514 13.61 28.68 15.56
CA GLY A 514 13.14 28.53 16.94
C GLY A 514 14.00 27.57 17.75
N ALA A 515 13.70 27.43 19.04
CA ALA A 515 14.35 26.43 19.89
C ALA A 515 13.91 25.02 19.50
N ALA A 516 14.77 24.03 19.75
CA ALA A 516 14.35 22.64 19.76
C ALA A 516 13.35 22.37 20.91
N GLY A 517 12.53 21.33 20.76
CA GLY A 517 11.49 21.01 21.73
C GLY A 517 12.00 20.15 22.89
N GLN A 518 11.09 19.40 23.49
CA GLN A 518 11.40 18.56 24.66
C GLN A 518 11.12 17.09 24.37
N ILE A 519 11.95 16.19 24.92
CA ILE A 519 11.70 14.75 24.93
C ILE A 519 11.52 14.28 26.37
N ARG A 520 10.42 13.59 26.64
CA ARG A 520 10.09 13.03 27.96
C ARG A 520 9.86 11.54 27.84
N ILE A 521 10.60 10.74 28.60
CA ILE A 521 10.53 9.28 28.55
C ILE A 521 10.37 8.71 29.96
N GLY A 522 9.30 7.96 30.17
CA GLY A 522 9.04 7.19 31.38
C GLY A 522 7.88 6.24 31.18
N ASN A 523 7.42 5.56 32.22
CA ASN A 523 6.20 4.75 32.14
C ASN A 523 4.94 5.63 32.23
N LYS A 524 5.00 6.70 33.04
CA LYS A 524 3.85 7.57 33.29
C LYS A 524 4.28 9.03 33.43
N ILE A 525 3.68 9.89 32.63
CA ILE A 525 3.93 11.32 32.62
C ILE A 525 2.64 12.02 33.08
N ILE A 526 2.75 12.87 34.09
CA ILE A 526 1.63 13.63 34.63
C ILE A 526 1.86 15.09 34.31
N PHE A 527 0.97 15.68 33.53
CA PHE A 527 0.92 17.12 33.27
C PHE A 527 0.05 17.80 34.32
N GLN A 528 0.49 18.96 34.78
CA GLN A 528 -0.22 19.79 35.77
C GLN A 528 -0.83 21.02 35.07
N ASP A 529 -1.79 21.66 35.74
CA ASP A 529 -2.53 22.82 35.19
C ASP A 529 -1.63 24.04 34.92
N ASP A 530 -0.47 24.13 35.58
CA ASP A 530 0.52 25.19 35.39
C ASP A 530 1.49 24.93 34.22
N HIS A 531 1.20 23.93 33.38
CA HIS A 531 2.03 23.44 32.28
C HIS A 531 3.34 22.76 32.73
N SER A 532 3.53 22.55 34.04
CA SER A 532 4.62 21.68 34.52
C SER A 532 4.28 20.21 34.31
N PHE A 533 5.31 19.36 34.37
CA PHE A 533 5.14 17.92 34.27
C PHE A 533 5.94 17.18 35.33
N THR A 534 5.57 15.94 35.58
CA THR A 534 6.35 15.01 36.38
C THR A 534 6.34 13.64 35.71
N ILE A 535 7.53 13.08 35.49
CA ILE A 535 7.65 11.66 35.15
C ILE A 535 7.48 10.88 36.46
N ALA A 536 6.26 10.40 36.69
CA ALA A 536 5.83 9.83 37.96
C ALA A 536 6.34 8.39 38.16
N GLU A 537 6.46 7.63 37.06
CA GLU A 537 6.90 6.24 37.08
C GLU A 537 8.02 6.04 36.03
N PRO A 538 9.18 5.48 36.38
CA PRO A 538 10.25 5.19 35.43
C PRO A 538 9.84 4.04 34.50
N CYS A 539 10.35 4.03 33.27
CA CYS A 539 10.26 2.84 32.43
C CYS A 539 11.16 1.72 32.98
N ASN A 540 10.95 0.47 32.55
CA ASN A 540 11.76 -0.66 33.01
C ASN A 540 13.12 -0.71 32.31
N LYS A 541 13.16 -0.40 31.00
CA LYS A 541 14.38 -0.49 30.20
C LYS A 541 14.36 0.43 28.99
N ILE A 542 15.46 1.13 28.76
CA ILE A 542 15.79 1.81 27.51
C ILE A 542 17.07 1.17 26.95
N SER A 543 17.04 0.78 25.68
CA SER A 543 18.18 0.20 24.97
C SER A 543 18.41 0.94 23.66
N LEU A 544 19.53 1.65 23.56
CA LEU A 544 20.04 2.28 22.35
C LEU A 544 21.21 1.45 21.84
N VAL A 545 21.11 0.91 20.62
CA VAL A 545 22.16 0.11 19.99
C VAL A 545 22.39 0.55 18.55
N ASN A 546 23.58 0.25 18.02
CA ASN A 546 23.96 0.41 16.62
C ASN A 546 23.67 1.81 16.06
N LYS A 547 24.26 2.87 16.63
CA LYS A 547 24.02 4.27 16.21
C LYS A 547 22.60 4.80 16.45
N ALA A 548 21.82 4.17 17.32
CA ALA A 548 20.56 4.76 17.76
C ALA A 548 20.75 6.12 18.46
N GLU A 549 19.80 7.03 18.26
CA GLU A 549 19.88 8.42 18.70
C GLU A 549 18.59 8.89 19.39
N ILE A 550 18.74 9.64 20.48
CA ILE A 550 17.69 10.47 21.09
C ILE A 550 18.21 11.92 21.14
N SER A 551 17.57 12.85 20.42
CA SER A 551 18.12 14.21 20.30
C SER A 551 17.08 15.35 20.35
N THR A 552 17.48 16.51 20.88
CA THR A 552 16.73 17.76 20.75
C THR A 552 17.56 18.87 20.12
N ASP A 553 18.16 18.61 18.96
CA ASP A 553 19.14 19.52 18.41
C ASP A 553 18.51 20.75 17.71
N SER A 554 19.19 21.90 17.81
CA SER A 554 18.84 23.10 17.05
C SER A 554 20.01 23.67 16.27
N VAL A 555 19.72 24.40 15.20
CA VAL A 555 20.78 25.08 14.44
C VAL A 555 21.15 26.42 15.04
N SER A 556 20.22 27.28 15.50
CA SER A 556 20.57 28.70 15.79
C SER A 556 20.06 29.30 17.11
N SER A 557 19.25 28.60 17.93
CA SER A 557 18.53 29.21 19.06
C SER A 557 18.72 28.51 20.42
N GLY A 558 18.47 27.21 20.52
CA GLY A 558 18.55 26.51 21.81
C GLY A 558 18.29 25.01 21.69
N GLY A 559 19.13 24.21 22.36
CA GLY A 559 19.19 22.75 22.20
C GLY A 559 18.13 21.94 22.95
N GLY A 560 17.00 22.53 23.35
CA GLY A 560 15.87 21.80 23.95
C GLY A 560 16.15 21.15 25.31
N ILE A 561 15.32 20.17 25.70
CA ILE A 561 15.46 19.44 26.97
C ILE A 561 15.10 17.96 26.79
N ILE A 562 15.96 17.06 27.30
CA ILE A 562 15.69 15.62 27.40
C ILE A 562 15.52 15.22 28.88
N ASN A 563 14.38 14.60 29.20
CA ASN A 563 14.09 14.04 30.52
C ASN A 563 13.82 12.54 30.42
N ILE A 564 14.66 11.74 31.08
CA ILE A 564 14.56 10.28 31.08
C ILE A 564 14.45 9.79 32.53
N LYS A 565 13.44 8.96 32.80
CA LYS A 565 13.40 8.09 33.96
C LYS A 565 13.24 6.63 33.53
N SER A 566 14.23 5.81 33.86
CA SER A 566 14.26 4.37 33.53
C SER A 566 14.97 3.61 34.64
N ARG A 567 14.57 2.37 34.94
CA ARG A 567 15.37 1.50 35.81
C ARG A 567 16.69 1.12 35.15
N GLN A 568 16.67 0.79 33.85
CA GLN A 568 17.87 0.39 33.10
C GLN A 568 18.05 1.25 31.86
N LEU A 569 19.24 1.80 31.65
CA LEU A 569 19.61 2.55 30.44
C LEU A 569 20.89 1.98 29.84
N TYR A 570 20.77 1.43 28.63
CA TYR A 570 21.89 0.92 27.84
C TYR A 570 22.09 1.82 26.61
N CYS A 571 23.28 2.40 26.47
CA CYS A 571 23.69 3.10 25.24
C CYS A 571 24.96 2.43 24.72
N LEU A 572 24.81 1.61 23.69
CA LEU A 572 25.84 0.70 23.22
C LEU A 572 26.10 0.91 21.73
N MET A 573 27.32 0.63 21.28
CA MET A 573 27.66 0.54 19.85
C MET A 573 27.38 1.85 19.09
N SER A 574 28.08 2.93 19.44
CA SER A 574 28.01 4.25 18.76
C SER A 574 26.68 5.00 18.90
N SER A 575 25.89 4.72 19.94
CA SER A 575 24.63 5.45 20.19
C SER A 575 24.84 6.81 20.85
N CYS A 576 23.83 7.69 20.73
CA CYS A 576 23.90 9.08 21.18
C CYS A 576 22.62 9.53 21.93
N ILE A 577 22.80 10.36 22.96
CA ILE A 577 21.75 11.20 23.55
C ILE A 577 22.24 12.66 23.50
N SER A 578 21.53 13.58 22.82
CA SER A 578 22.04 14.94 22.60
C SER A 578 21.04 16.09 22.66
N THR A 579 21.52 17.27 23.02
CA THR A 579 20.78 18.53 23.11
C THR A 579 21.60 19.68 22.50
N ASN A 580 22.16 19.47 21.30
CA ASN A 580 23.22 20.33 20.76
C ASN A 580 22.69 21.59 20.05
N VAL A 581 23.54 22.63 19.98
CA VAL A 581 23.35 23.81 19.13
C VAL A 581 24.52 23.95 18.16
N TYR A 582 24.23 23.86 16.86
CA TYR A 582 25.25 23.76 15.82
C TYR A 582 25.73 25.12 15.27
N ASP A 583 25.02 26.22 15.50
CA ASP A 583 25.38 27.57 15.05
C ASP A 583 24.63 28.64 15.91
N GLY A 584 24.97 29.91 15.74
CA GLY A 584 24.33 31.01 16.45
C GLY A 584 24.55 31.03 17.97
N SER A 585 24.04 32.07 18.63
CA SER A 585 24.28 32.35 20.06
C SER A 585 23.42 31.51 21.03
N GLY A 586 22.84 30.43 20.54
CA GLY A 586 21.95 29.58 21.31
C GLY A 586 22.66 28.72 22.34
N LYS A 587 22.03 28.48 23.49
CA LYS A 587 22.60 27.63 24.54
C LYS A 587 22.37 26.16 24.24
N GLY A 588 23.36 25.32 24.56
CA GLY A 588 23.19 23.88 24.65
C GLY A 588 22.01 23.56 25.57
N GLY A 589 21.24 22.53 25.22
CA GLY A 589 20.06 22.14 25.99
C GLY A 589 20.39 21.23 27.17
N ASP A 590 19.40 20.91 27.99
CA ASP A 590 19.60 20.16 29.23
C ASP A 590 19.23 18.69 29.11
N ILE A 591 20.06 17.81 29.67
CA ILE A 591 19.82 16.36 29.75
C ILE A 591 19.69 15.94 31.20
N ASN A 592 18.52 15.41 31.57
CA ASN A 592 18.22 14.92 32.90
C ASN A 592 17.91 13.41 32.85
N ILE A 593 18.80 12.60 33.43
CA ILE A 593 18.65 11.15 33.55
C ILE A 593 18.57 10.80 35.03
N ASN A 594 17.38 10.45 35.50
CA ASN A 594 17.09 10.31 36.93
C ASN A 594 16.45 8.96 37.27
N ASP A 595 16.54 8.58 38.56
CA ASP A 595 15.94 7.37 39.14
C ASP A 595 16.37 6.08 38.40
N VAL A 596 17.66 5.98 38.04
CA VAL A 596 18.21 4.86 37.26
C VAL A 596 18.97 3.87 38.15
N GLU A 597 18.68 2.58 38.01
CA GLU A 597 19.44 1.50 38.70
C GLU A 597 20.79 1.28 38.01
N LEU A 598 20.79 1.20 36.67
CA LEU A 598 22.00 0.98 35.88
C LEU A 598 22.03 1.86 34.63
N VAL A 599 23.10 2.65 34.50
CA VAL A 599 23.52 3.30 33.24
C VAL A 599 24.75 2.59 32.71
N ALA A 600 24.69 2.10 31.47
CA ALA A 600 25.82 1.46 30.80
C ALA A 600 26.10 2.08 29.43
N LEU A 601 27.28 2.67 29.27
CA LEU A 601 27.76 3.28 28.03
C LEU A 601 28.90 2.45 27.43
N ASN A 602 28.78 2.09 26.15
CA ASN A 602 29.85 1.41 25.42
C ASN A 602 30.03 2.06 24.04
N HIS A 603 31.17 2.72 23.84
CA HIS A 603 31.51 3.43 22.61
C HIS A 603 30.42 4.42 22.17
N SER A 604 29.83 5.13 23.13
CA SER A 604 28.61 5.97 22.98
C SER A 604 28.76 7.35 23.64
N HIS A 605 27.92 8.31 23.25
CA HIS A 605 28.03 9.72 23.62
C HIS A 605 26.76 10.28 24.29
N ILE A 606 26.94 11.17 25.28
CA ILE A 606 25.88 12.01 25.83
C ILE A 606 26.35 13.47 25.75
N SER A 607 25.65 14.35 25.04
CA SER A 607 26.17 15.71 24.76
C SER A 607 25.16 16.84 24.85
N ALA A 608 25.56 17.94 25.45
CA ALA A 608 24.80 19.19 25.58
C ALA A 608 25.65 20.37 25.09
N ASN A 609 26.20 20.25 23.88
CA ASN A 609 27.21 21.17 23.36
C ASN A 609 26.61 22.38 22.63
N ALA A 610 27.37 23.46 22.55
CA ALA A 610 27.06 24.62 21.73
C ALA A 610 28.31 25.12 20.98
N ILE A 611 28.15 25.80 19.85
CA ILE A 611 29.29 26.43 19.17
C ILE A 611 29.52 27.87 19.68
N GLU A 612 28.55 28.78 19.48
CA GLU A 612 28.73 30.18 19.93
C GLU A 612 28.14 30.51 21.30
N GLY A 613 27.00 29.90 21.67
CA GLY A 613 26.39 30.08 22.98
C GLY A 613 27.02 29.21 24.08
N ASP A 614 26.52 29.33 25.31
CA ASP A 614 26.99 28.51 26.44
C ASP A 614 26.60 27.03 26.27
N GLY A 615 27.43 26.09 26.74
CA GLY A 615 27.07 24.68 26.86
C GLY A 615 25.91 24.46 27.86
N GLY A 616 25.17 23.36 27.71
CA GLY A 616 24.01 23.02 28.54
C GLY A 616 24.35 22.32 29.86
N ALA A 617 23.35 21.79 30.55
CA ALA A 617 23.54 21.00 31.76
C ALA A 617 23.20 19.51 31.54
N ILE A 618 24.11 18.62 31.96
CA ILE A 618 23.88 17.17 32.01
C ILE A 618 23.86 16.72 33.47
N PHE A 619 22.73 16.17 33.90
CA PHE A 619 22.56 15.58 35.22
C PHE A 619 22.21 14.09 35.10
N ILE A 620 23.01 13.23 35.72
CA ILE A 620 22.82 11.77 35.77
C ILE A 620 22.81 11.31 37.22
N HIS A 621 21.69 10.75 37.67
CA HIS A 621 21.57 10.09 38.96
C HIS A 621 21.33 8.59 38.76
N ALA A 622 22.28 7.75 39.20
CA ALA A 622 22.20 6.30 39.04
C ALA A 622 22.78 5.51 40.24
N GLU A 623 22.21 4.34 40.55
CA GLU A 623 22.80 3.42 41.55
C GLU A 623 24.12 2.81 41.04
N HIS A 624 24.17 2.50 39.74
CA HIS A 624 25.36 1.98 39.07
C HIS A 624 25.61 2.70 37.75
N PHE A 625 26.86 3.13 37.53
CA PHE A 625 27.27 3.83 36.33
C PHE A 625 28.51 3.15 35.71
N LEU A 626 28.36 2.59 34.50
CA LEU A 626 29.40 1.91 33.75
C LEU A 626 29.66 2.64 32.44
N LYS A 627 30.92 2.95 32.12
CA LYS A 627 31.30 3.50 30.81
C LYS A 627 32.57 2.86 30.26
N SER A 628 32.64 2.66 28.95
CA SER A 628 33.89 2.35 28.27
C SER A 628 34.83 3.57 28.27
N ALA A 629 36.12 3.32 28.05
CA ALA A 629 37.14 4.38 28.08
C ALA A 629 36.91 5.47 27.00
N ASP A 630 36.36 5.07 25.86
CA ASP A 630 36.07 5.89 24.70
C ASP A 630 34.67 6.51 24.70
N SER A 631 33.81 6.16 25.66
CA SER A 631 32.51 6.83 25.86
C SER A 631 32.68 8.22 26.47
N GLN A 632 32.02 9.22 25.87
CA GLN A 632 32.15 10.63 26.22
C GLN A 632 30.84 11.23 26.74
N ILE A 633 30.99 12.16 27.69
CA ILE A 633 29.90 12.99 28.22
C ILE A 633 30.38 14.43 28.21
N THR A 634 29.75 15.30 27.43
CA THR A 634 30.25 16.66 27.17
C THR A 634 29.14 17.69 27.24
N ALA A 635 29.41 18.83 27.85
CA ALA A 635 28.55 20.00 27.79
C ALA A 635 29.44 21.21 27.47
N THR A 636 30.09 21.20 26.31
CA THR A 636 31.17 22.15 26.00
C THR A 636 30.70 23.26 25.07
N SER A 637 31.42 24.38 25.08
CA SER A 637 31.25 25.47 24.11
C SER A 637 32.55 25.85 23.41
N GLU A 638 32.51 26.13 22.10
CA GLU A 638 33.70 26.59 21.36
C GLU A 638 34.00 28.09 21.59
N ARG A 639 32.97 28.93 21.67
CA ARG A 639 33.11 30.40 21.82
C ARG A 639 32.39 30.98 23.04
N GLY A 640 31.47 30.23 23.64
CA GLY A 640 30.77 30.56 24.88
C GLY A 640 31.43 29.94 26.11
N ASN A 641 30.71 29.91 27.22
CA ASN A 641 31.17 29.19 28.42
C ASN A 641 30.82 27.71 28.33
N ASP A 642 31.69 26.83 28.82
CA ASP A 642 31.34 25.43 29.03
C ASP A 642 30.17 25.31 30.04
N GLY A 643 29.30 24.36 29.76
CA GLY A 643 28.21 23.94 30.60
C GLY A 643 28.65 23.04 31.76
N SER A 644 27.71 22.29 32.32
CA SER A 644 27.98 21.45 33.51
C SER A 644 27.63 19.98 33.28
N VAL A 645 28.45 19.08 33.81
CA VAL A 645 28.20 17.64 33.82
C VAL A 645 28.29 17.17 35.28
N THR A 646 27.18 16.68 35.81
CA THR A 646 27.08 16.14 37.18
C THR A 646 26.61 14.70 37.12
N ILE A 647 27.40 13.79 37.69
CA ILE A 647 27.08 12.36 37.78
C ILE A 647 27.06 11.97 39.25
N GLU A 648 25.89 11.60 39.75
CA GLU A 648 25.68 11.08 41.10
C GLU A 648 25.53 9.56 41.02
N ALA A 649 26.63 8.84 41.27
CA ALA A 649 26.63 7.39 41.44
C ALA A 649 27.66 7.00 42.52
N PRO A 650 27.37 6.02 43.39
CA PRO A 650 28.33 5.57 44.39
C PRO A 650 29.59 5.01 43.71
N GLU A 651 30.78 5.38 44.24
CA GLU A 651 32.06 4.83 43.80
C GLU A 651 32.07 3.31 44.00
N THR A 652 31.68 2.58 42.95
CA THR A 652 31.67 1.12 42.95
C THR A 652 32.83 0.68 42.06
N ASP A 653 33.92 0.24 42.70
CA ASP A 653 35.12 -0.24 42.02
C ASP A 653 34.85 -1.59 41.34
N VAL A 654 34.42 -1.54 40.07
CA VAL A 654 34.07 -2.71 39.24
C VAL A 654 35.32 -3.51 38.85
N GLU A 655 36.51 -2.92 38.95
CA GLU A 655 37.78 -3.61 38.65
C GLU A 655 38.07 -4.71 39.68
N LYS A 656 37.61 -4.55 40.93
CA LYS A 656 37.77 -5.59 41.98
C LYS A 656 36.94 -6.86 41.73
N GLY A 657 35.95 -6.83 40.85
CA GLY A 657 35.14 -7.99 40.45
C GLY A 657 35.71 -8.77 39.24
N LEU A 658 36.61 -8.15 38.47
CA LEU A 658 37.25 -8.77 37.31
C LEU A 658 38.51 -9.53 37.73
N GLY A 659 38.32 -10.61 38.49
CA GLY A 659 39.36 -11.61 38.69
C GLY A 659 39.78 -12.23 37.37
N LEU A 660 41.08 -12.20 37.06
CA LEU A 660 41.70 -12.92 35.93
C LEU A 660 41.26 -14.39 35.92
N MET A 661 40.38 -14.77 34.99
CA MET A 661 40.28 -16.19 34.61
C MET A 661 41.48 -16.53 33.74
N ALA A 662 42.31 -17.46 34.24
CA ALA A 662 43.39 -18.06 33.49
C ALA A 662 42.81 -18.68 32.19
N ALA A 663 43.34 -18.25 31.05
CA ALA A 663 43.04 -18.89 29.77
C ALA A 663 43.77 -20.23 29.70
N ASP A 664 43.13 -21.30 30.17
CA ASP A 664 43.48 -22.64 29.73
C ASP A 664 42.93 -22.82 28.30
N PHE A 665 43.85 -22.97 27.36
CA PHE A 665 43.56 -23.31 25.97
C PHE A 665 42.86 -24.68 25.93
N LEU A 666 41.58 -24.70 25.54
CA LEU A 666 40.86 -25.93 25.23
C LEU A 666 41.22 -26.36 23.80
N ASP A 667 41.90 -27.51 23.71
CA ASP A 667 42.22 -28.22 22.47
C ASP A 667 40.94 -28.78 21.83
N SER A 668 40.48 -28.16 20.74
CA SER A 668 39.28 -28.54 20.00
C SER A 668 39.38 -29.90 19.29
N THR A 669 40.54 -30.57 19.32
CA THR A 669 40.71 -31.90 18.71
C THR A 669 40.24 -33.05 19.60
N GLN A 670 39.88 -32.82 20.86
CA GLN A 670 39.30 -33.86 21.73
C GLN A 670 37.78 -34.00 21.64
N TRP A 671 37.08 -33.10 20.95
CA TRP A 671 35.60 -33.06 20.89
C TRP A 671 35.04 -33.42 19.52
N MET A 672 35.84 -34.04 18.66
CA MET A 672 35.37 -34.69 17.44
C MET A 672 35.64 -36.19 17.48
N ASN A 673 34.59 -36.96 17.74
CA ASN A 673 34.37 -38.24 17.08
C ASN A 673 32.86 -38.55 16.99
N ASN A 674 32.35 -38.50 15.76
CA ASN A 674 31.48 -39.46 15.06
C ASN A 674 30.52 -40.32 15.91
N ASN A 675 29.22 -40.50 15.59
CA ASN A 675 28.62 -40.78 14.27
C ASN A 675 27.08 -40.68 14.31
N CYS A 676 26.48 -40.72 13.12
CA CYS A 676 25.05 -40.91 12.82
C CYS A 676 24.29 -41.84 13.80
N ASN A 677 23.13 -41.38 14.28
CA ASN A 677 22.01 -42.27 14.55
C ASN A 677 20.70 -41.64 14.03
N ILE A 678 20.05 -42.40 13.15
CA ILE A 678 18.70 -42.22 12.66
C ILE A 678 17.75 -42.43 13.84
N HIS A 679 16.87 -41.47 14.10
CA HIS A 679 15.61 -41.75 14.79
C HIS A 679 14.44 -41.14 14.00
N SER A 680 13.54 -42.04 13.63
CA SER A 680 12.27 -41.82 12.96
C SER A 680 11.20 -41.28 13.90
N LEU A 681 10.43 -40.32 13.37
CA LEU A 681 8.97 -40.12 13.47
C LEU A 681 8.33 -40.04 14.88
N GLU A 682 7.71 -38.91 15.25
CA GLU A 682 6.26 -38.67 15.04
C GLU A 682 5.74 -37.32 15.59
N GLN A 683 4.86 -36.71 14.79
CA GLN A 683 3.83 -35.69 15.09
C GLN A 683 4.19 -34.42 15.87
N ILE A 684 4.44 -33.35 15.11
CA ILE A 684 4.21 -31.97 15.54
C ILE A 684 3.40 -31.29 14.43
N SER A 685 2.27 -30.66 14.78
CA SER A 685 1.45 -29.88 13.84
C SER A 685 2.30 -28.85 13.10
N ARG A 686 2.25 -28.86 11.77
CA ARG A 686 2.97 -27.92 10.90
C ARG A 686 1.98 -27.08 10.10
N PHE A 687 2.15 -25.76 10.19
CA PHE A 687 1.57 -24.81 9.26
C PHE A 687 2.21 -25.02 7.88
N THR A 688 1.40 -25.33 6.86
CA THR A 688 1.92 -25.57 5.50
C THR A 688 1.57 -24.38 4.63
N ILE A 689 2.54 -23.48 4.44
CA ILE A 689 2.54 -22.59 3.27
C ILE A 689 2.95 -23.46 2.09
N GLN A 690 2.16 -23.51 1.01
CA GLN A 690 2.70 -23.99 -0.27
C GLN A 690 3.71 -22.95 -0.74
N GLY A 691 4.98 -23.17 -0.43
CA GLY A 691 6.07 -22.27 -0.80
C GLY A 691 6.20 -22.14 -2.30
N LYS A 692 6.64 -20.96 -2.76
CA LYS A 692 7.34 -20.82 -4.05
C LYS A 692 8.37 -21.96 -4.13
N LYS A 693 8.42 -22.67 -5.26
CA LYS A 693 9.23 -23.89 -5.41
C LYS A 693 10.74 -23.64 -5.34
N ALA A 694 11.17 -22.39 -5.36
CA ALA A 694 12.53 -21.96 -5.14
C ALA A 694 12.56 -20.57 -4.46
N ILE A 695 13.65 -20.30 -3.75
CA ILE A 695 14.01 -18.97 -3.27
C ILE A 695 14.60 -18.21 -4.48
N PRO A 696 14.28 -16.93 -4.72
CA PRO A 696 14.93 -16.14 -5.76
C PRO A 696 16.45 -16.26 -5.69
N GLU A 697 17.14 -16.20 -6.83
CA GLU A 697 18.61 -16.21 -6.88
C GLU A 697 19.15 -15.14 -5.92
N HIS A 698 19.96 -15.56 -4.94
CA HIS A 698 20.60 -14.60 -4.04
C HIS A 698 21.51 -13.70 -4.87
N PHE A 699 21.56 -12.41 -4.53
CA PHE A 699 22.44 -11.42 -5.16
C PHE A 699 23.95 -11.72 -5.06
N ASN A 700 24.34 -12.87 -4.52
CA ASN A 700 25.71 -13.31 -4.36
C ASN A 700 25.91 -14.72 -4.96
N ASP A 701 25.19 -15.02 -6.04
CA ASP A 701 25.28 -16.27 -6.79
C ASP A 701 25.62 -15.99 -8.26
N LEU A 702 25.93 -17.04 -9.01
CA LEU A 702 26.14 -16.97 -10.45
C LEU A 702 24.86 -16.56 -11.17
N VAL A 703 24.94 -15.53 -12.02
CA VAL A 703 23.78 -14.99 -12.72
C VAL A 703 23.73 -15.48 -14.17
N ALA A 704 22.55 -15.88 -14.63
CA ALA A 704 22.30 -16.24 -16.02
C ALA A 704 22.51 -15.04 -16.96
N SER A 705 22.80 -15.29 -18.24
CA SER A 705 22.82 -14.22 -19.23
C SER A 705 21.45 -13.55 -19.37
N PRO A 706 21.40 -12.21 -19.50
CA PRO A 706 20.14 -11.50 -19.69
C PRO A 706 19.46 -11.90 -21.01
N PRO A 707 18.12 -11.78 -21.11
CA PRO A 707 17.39 -11.99 -22.35
C PRO A 707 17.92 -11.13 -23.50
N PHE A 708 18.00 -11.69 -24.72
CA PHE A 708 18.54 -11.00 -25.88
C PHE A 708 17.66 -11.19 -27.11
N ILE A 709 17.24 -10.08 -27.74
CA ILE A 709 16.44 -10.09 -28.97
C ILE A 709 17.30 -9.67 -30.16
N LEU A 710 17.25 -10.44 -31.24
CA LEU A 710 18.11 -10.25 -32.42
C LEU A 710 17.62 -9.16 -33.39
N LYS A 711 16.32 -8.86 -33.40
CA LYS A 711 15.69 -7.98 -34.40
C LYS A 711 14.47 -7.26 -33.84
N GLN A 712 14.20 -6.05 -34.33
CA GLN A 712 12.92 -5.38 -34.14
C GLN A 712 11.83 -6.05 -34.99
N PHE A 713 10.61 -6.12 -34.45
CA PHE A 713 9.45 -6.71 -35.09
C PHE A 713 8.80 -5.72 -36.07
N LYS A 714 8.40 -6.23 -37.24
CA LYS A 714 7.69 -5.42 -38.25
C LYS A 714 6.29 -5.00 -37.79
N ASP A 715 5.65 -5.84 -36.98
CA ASP A 715 4.36 -5.54 -36.38
C ASP A 715 4.55 -4.54 -35.23
N LYS A 716 4.13 -3.29 -35.48
CA LYS A 716 4.25 -2.19 -34.52
C LYS A 716 3.37 -2.38 -33.28
N ILE A 717 2.23 -3.06 -33.40
CA ILE A 717 1.32 -3.31 -32.28
C ILE A 717 1.97 -4.34 -31.36
N PHE A 718 2.47 -5.44 -31.94
CA PHE A 718 3.24 -6.43 -31.21
C PHE A 718 4.46 -5.79 -30.55
N GLN A 719 5.27 -5.03 -31.30
CA GLN A 719 6.46 -4.36 -30.79
C GLN A 719 6.12 -3.49 -29.58
N LYS A 720 5.08 -2.64 -29.65
CA LYS A 720 4.70 -1.78 -28.53
C LYS A 720 4.29 -2.57 -27.27
N LYS A 721 3.55 -3.67 -27.44
CA LYS A 721 3.16 -4.53 -26.32
C LYS A 721 4.35 -5.28 -25.73
N PHE A 722 5.25 -5.75 -26.59
CA PHE A 722 6.48 -6.42 -26.19
C PHE A 722 7.40 -5.46 -25.43
N ASP A 723 7.60 -4.24 -25.92
CA ASP A 723 8.43 -3.22 -25.28
C ASP A 723 7.93 -2.85 -23.89
N TYR A 724 6.60 -2.75 -23.71
CA TYR A 724 6.01 -2.51 -22.40
C TYR A 724 6.26 -3.68 -21.44
N ALA A 725 6.05 -4.92 -21.90
CA ALA A 725 6.30 -6.10 -21.09
C ALA A 725 7.79 -6.26 -20.72
N SER A 726 8.70 -5.97 -21.66
CA SER A 726 10.14 -6.00 -21.38
C SER A 726 10.57 -4.87 -20.43
N GLN A 727 9.95 -3.70 -20.49
CA GLN A 727 10.21 -2.62 -19.53
C GLN A 727 9.82 -3.01 -18.10
N LEU A 728 8.68 -3.69 -17.92
CA LEU A 728 8.29 -4.25 -16.63
C LEU A 728 9.35 -5.23 -16.12
N PHE A 729 9.79 -6.16 -16.97
CA PHE A 729 10.87 -7.09 -16.64
C PHE A 729 12.17 -6.36 -16.25
N ASP A 730 12.60 -5.37 -17.04
CA ASP A 730 13.82 -4.59 -16.80
C ASP A 730 13.75 -3.72 -15.54
N SER A 731 12.54 -3.44 -15.04
CA SER A 731 12.30 -2.71 -13.79
C SER A 731 12.21 -3.62 -12.56
N GLY A 732 12.28 -4.95 -12.74
CA GLY A 732 12.14 -5.94 -11.66
C GLY A 732 10.69 -6.29 -11.30
N ASP A 733 9.70 -5.73 -12.02
CA ASP A 733 8.28 -6.02 -11.83
C ASP A 733 7.89 -7.33 -12.54
N TYR A 734 8.39 -8.44 -12.01
CA TYR A 734 8.23 -9.76 -12.63
C TYR A 734 6.78 -10.26 -12.61
N GLU A 735 5.95 -9.85 -11.65
CA GLU A 735 4.54 -10.27 -11.58
C GLU A 735 3.73 -9.68 -12.74
N ASN A 736 3.84 -8.37 -12.97
CA ASN A 736 3.16 -7.70 -14.08
C ASN A 736 3.79 -8.06 -15.43
N ALA A 737 5.12 -8.27 -15.47
CA ALA A 737 5.79 -8.77 -16.68
C ALA A 737 5.25 -10.15 -17.07
N ALA A 738 5.11 -11.07 -16.11
CA ALA A 738 4.60 -12.42 -16.36
C ALA A 738 3.19 -12.39 -16.93
N GLU A 739 2.28 -11.64 -16.30
CA GLU A 739 0.91 -11.51 -16.77
C GLU A 739 0.85 -10.93 -18.19
N THR A 740 1.64 -9.87 -18.45
CA THR A 740 1.65 -9.20 -19.74
C THR A 740 2.22 -10.10 -20.84
N PHE A 741 3.30 -10.84 -20.56
CA PHE A 741 3.87 -11.81 -21.50
C PHE A 741 2.96 -13.04 -21.71
N GLU A 742 2.27 -13.54 -20.68
CA GLU A 742 1.27 -14.62 -20.82
C GLU A 742 0.10 -14.17 -21.70
N LYS A 743 -0.40 -12.94 -21.53
CA LYS A 743 -1.42 -12.36 -22.42
C LYS A 743 -0.88 -12.22 -23.83
N LEU A 744 0.34 -11.69 -24.01
CA LEU A 744 0.93 -11.47 -25.33
C LEU A 744 1.16 -12.79 -26.08
N ILE A 745 1.76 -13.79 -25.43
CA ILE A 745 2.07 -15.09 -26.06
C ILE A 745 0.82 -15.84 -26.48
N SER A 746 -0.30 -15.68 -25.77
CA SER A 746 -1.60 -16.29 -26.12
C SER A 746 -2.17 -15.80 -27.46
N THR A 747 -1.73 -14.64 -27.93
CA THR A 747 -2.17 -14.05 -29.21
C THR A 747 -1.33 -14.49 -30.41
N ILE A 748 -0.22 -15.21 -30.18
CA ILE A 748 0.75 -15.58 -31.20
C ILE A 748 0.50 -17.01 -31.66
N ASP A 749 0.20 -17.19 -32.94
CA ASP A 749 0.25 -18.51 -33.56
C ASP A 749 1.70 -18.89 -33.87
N ILE A 750 2.24 -19.80 -33.05
CA ILE A 750 3.61 -20.33 -33.14
C ILE A 750 3.94 -20.94 -34.52
N SER A 751 2.94 -21.40 -35.29
CA SER A 751 3.18 -21.97 -36.62
C SER A 751 3.49 -20.91 -37.69
N THR A 752 2.97 -19.69 -37.49
CA THR A 752 3.09 -18.59 -38.45
C THR A 752 4.02 -17.47 -37.98
N HIS A 753 4.20 -17.30 -36.67
CA HIS A 753 4.95 -16.19 -36.06
C HIS A 753 6.00 -16.68 -35.04
N MET A 754 6.79 -17.68 -35.42
CA MET A 754 7.79 -18.33 -34.55
C MET A 754 8.80 -17.35 -33.93
N ASP A 755 9.23 -16.31 -34.65
CA ASP A 755 10.19 -15.32 -34.13
C ASP A 755 9.60 -14.49 -32.98
N GLN A 756 8.31 -14.10 -33.07
CA GLN A 756 7.61 -13.40 -32.00
C GLN A 756 7.41 -14.32 -30.79
N TYR A 757 7.07 -15.58 -31.04
CA TYR A 757 6.89 -16.58 -29.99
C TYR A 757 8.20 -16.82 -29.23
N CYS A 758 9.32 -17.02 -29.94
CA CYS A 758 10.64 -17.18 -29.32
C CYS A 758 11.02 -15.96 -28.47
N ALA A 759 10.72 -14.75 -28.96
CA ALA A 759 11.02 -13.53 -28.24
C ALA A 759 10.30 -13.42 -26.90
N VAL A 760 8.99 -13.76 -26.87
CA VAL A 760 8.23 -13.77 -25.62
C VAL A 760 8.73 -14.85 -24.67
N VAL A 761 9.02 -16.06 -25.17
CA VAL A 761 9.57 -17.14 -24.33
C VAL A 761 10.91 -16.76 -23.69
N MET A 762 11.77 -16.02 -24.41
CA MET A 762 13.06 -15.55 -23.90
C MET A 762 12.96 -14.61 -22.69
N TYR A 763 11.82 -13.95 -22.50
CA TYR A 763 11.56 -13.11 -21.31
C TYR A 763 10.66 -13.83 -20.29
N LEU A 764 9.67 -14.58 -20.76
CA LEU A 764 8.67 -15.23 -19.92
C LEU A 764 9.28 -16.32 -19.03
N ILE A 765 10.22 -17.12 -19.54
CA ILE A 765 10.91 -18.16 -18.73
C ILE A 765 11.74 -17.52 -17.61
N PRO A 766 12.65 -16.55 -17.87
CA PRO A 766 13.38 -15.86 -16.81
C PRO A 766 12.47 -15.14 -15.81
N THR A 767 11.34 -14.60 -16.27
CA THR A 767 10.33 -13.99 -15.38
C THR A 767 9.78 -15.02 -14.39
N PHE A 768 9.41 -16.21 -14.86
CA PHE A 768 8.92 -17.27 -13.98
C PHE A 768 10.02 -17.86 -13.09
N GLN A 769 11.26 -17.94 -13.56
CA GLN A 769 12.40 -18.31 -12.72
C GLN A 769 12.58 -17.31 -11.58
N ALA A 770 12.56 -16.00 -11.85
CA ALA A 770 12.65 -14.95 -10.84
C ALA A 770 11.50 -14.99 -9.81
N LEU A 771 10.30 -15.38 -10.24
CA LEU A 771 9.15 -15.59 -9.36
C LEU A 771 9.17 -16.93 -8.58
N GLY A 772 10.11 -17.83 -8.90
CA GLY A 772 10.20 -19.17 -8.32
C GLY A 772 9.16 -20.18 -8.82
N ILE A 773 8.59 -19.94 -10.01
CA ILE A 773 7.46 -20.71 -10.60
C ILE A 773 7.94 -21.60 -11.77
N HIS A 774 8.83 -22.54 -11.48
CA HIS A 774 9.48 -23.38 -12.51
C HIS A 774 8.53 -24.29 -13.30
N ASP A 775 7.40 -24.73 -12.73
CA ASP A 775 6.45 -25.61 -13.42
C ASP A 775 5.85 -24.96 -14.67
N LYS A 776 5.58 -23.65 -14.60
CA LYS A 776 5.02 -22.90 -15.73
C LYS A 776 6.01 -22.82 -16.89
N CYS A 777 7.31 -22.77 -16.63
CA CYS A 777 8.34 -22.74 -17.68
C CYS A 777 8.23 -23.94 -18.62
N PHE A 778 7.96 -25.13 -18.09
CA PHE A 778 7.90 -26.36 -18.89
C PHE A 778 6.72 -26.41 -19.85
N ILE A 779 5.63 -25.69 -19.58
CA ILE A 779 4.51 -25.54 -20.54
C ILE A 779 5.03 -24.96 -21.86
N TYR A 780 5.88 -23.94 -21.77
CA TYR A 780 6.45 -23.26 -22.95
C TYR A 780 7.59 -24.06 -23.57
N VAL A 781 8.43 -24.70 -22.75
CA VAL A 781 9.52 -25.57 -23.23
C VAL A 781 8.96 -26.74 -24.04
N ASP A 782 7.95 -27.44 -23.51
CA ASP A 782 7.35 -28.60 -24.16
C ASP A 782 6.67 -28.22 -25.50
N LEU A 783 6.14 -27.01 -25.59
CA LEU A 783 5.51 -26.52 -26.82
C LEU A 783 6.54 -26.12 -27.88
N ILE A 784 7.63 -25.45 -27.48
CA ILE A 784 8.59 -24.86 -28.41
C ILE A 784 9.68 -25.84 -28.85
N LEU A 785 10.13 -26.73 -27.96
CA LEU A 785 11.31 -27.57 -28.16
C LEU A 785 11.19 -28.49 -29.41
N PRO A 786 10.07 -29.21 -29.65
CA PRO A 786 9.92 -30.07 -30.83
C PRO A 786 9.99 -29.30 -32.16
N LYS A 787 9.65 -28.01 -32.15
CA LYS A 787 9.68 -27.16 -33.35
C LYS A 787 11.09 -26.65 -33.68
N LEU A 788 12.01 -26.69 -32.71
CA LEU A 788 13.37 -26.18 -32.84
C LEU A 788 14.41 -27.25 -33.19
N GLU A 789 14.11 -28.54 -32.97
CA GLU A 789 15.07 -29.65 -33.19
C GLU A 789 15.68 -29.66 -34.60
N ASN A 790 14.92 -29.29 -35.63
CA ASN A 790 15.39 -29.23 -37.02
C ASN A 790 15.92 -27.86 -37.45
N LYS A 791 16.02 -26.90 -36.52
CA LYS A 791 16.37 -25.49 -36.76
C LYS A 791 17.54 -25.01 -35.89
N LEU A 792 18.39 -25.91 -35.42
CA LEU A 792 19.49 -25.61 -34.48
C LEU A 792 20.55 -24.64 -35.03
N SER A 793 20.59 -24.42 -36.36
CA SER A 793 21.45 -23.39 -36.98
C SER A 793 20.86 -21.97 -36.92
N GLU A 794 19.59 -21.81 -36.58
CA GLU A 794 18.94 -20.50 -36.39
C GLU A 794 19.32 -19.91 -35.02
N LEU A 795 19.62 -18.61 -34.97
CA LEU A 795 20.10 -17.94 -33.75
C LEU A 795 19.08 -17.96 -32.61
N ASN A 796 17.77 -17.85 -32.91
CA ASN A 796 16.70 -17.96 -31.90
C ASN A 796 16.68 -19.36 -31.26
N SER A 797 16.87 -20.42 -32.05
CA SER A 797 16.97 -21.79 -31.54
C SER A 797 18.14 -21.95 -30.57
N ILE A 798 19.29 -21.35 -30.89
CA ILE A 798 20.48 -21.39 -30.02
C ILE A 798 20.19 -20.73 -28.67
N LEU A 799 19.54 -19.55 -28.69
CA LEU A 799 19.18 -18.81 -27.46
C LEU A 799 18.15 -19.54 -26.61
N ILE A 800 17.15 -20.19 -27.23
CA ILE A 800 16.17 -20.99 -26.49
C ILE A 800 16.82 -22.24 -25.88
N TYR A 801 17.72 -22.93 -26.60
CA TYR A 801 18.46 -24.05 -26.01
C TYR A 801 19.37 -23.61 -24.85
N ASN A 802 19.97 -22.42 -24.95
CA ASN A 802 20.72 -21.83 -23.85
C ASN A 802 19.83 -21.57 -22.63
N LEU A 803 18.65 -20.99 -22.85
CA LEU A 803 17.66 -20.68 -21.82
C LEU A 803 17.12 -21.95 -21.13
N ILE A 804 16.87 -23.03 -21.89
CA ILE A 804 16.47 -24.31 -21.30
C ILE A 804 17.60 -24.91 -20.45
N GLY A 805 18.85 -24.78 -20.91
CA GLY A 805 20.01 -25.20 -20.14
C GLY A 805 20.13 -24.47 -18.80
N ASP A 806 19.85 -23.18 -18.79
CA ASP A 806 19.79 -22.35 -17.59
C ASP A 806 18.65 -22.74 -16.65
N LEU A 807 17.44 -22.95 -17.20
CA LEU A 807 16.29 -23.43 -16.42
C LEU A 807 16.60 -24.73 -15.67
N TYR A 808 17.22 -25.71 -16.32
CA TYR A 808 17.63 -26.94 -15.65
C TYR A 808 18.73 -26.71 -14.60
N LEU A 809 19.62 -25.74 -14.81
CA LEU A 809 20.64 -25.37 -13.82
C LEU A 809 20.00 -24.79 -12.55
N SER A 810 19.03 -23.88 -12.71
CA SER A 810 18.27 -23.28 -11.58
C SER A 810 17.47 -24.30 -10.76
N MET A 811 17.14 -25.45 -11.36
CA MET A 811 16.49 -26.58 -10.69
C MET A 811 17.47 -27.62 -10.13
N ASN A 812 18.78 -27.32 -10.16
CA ASN A 812 19.85 -28.23 -9.75
C ASN A 812 19.90 -29.55 -10.55
N ASP A 813 19.43 -29.56 -11.81
CA ASP A 813 19.60 -30.67 -12.76
C ASP A 813 20.75 -30.37 -13.72
N LEU A 814 21.96 -30.47 -13.18
CA LEU A 814 23.20 -30.22 -13.92
C LEU A 814 23.33 -31.10 -15.17
N LYS A 815 22.83 -32.34 -15.12
CA LYS A 815 22.93 -33.29 -16.23
C LYS A 815 22.14 -32.81 -17.45
N GLN A 816 20.90 -32.36 -17.25
CA GLN A 816 20.11 -31.81 -18.35
C GLN A 816 20.62 -30.44 -18.76
N SER A 817 21.04 -29.60 -17.82
CA SER A 817 21.65 -28.30 -18.11
C SER A 817 22.82 -28.43 -19.10
N VAL A 818 23.81 -29.27 -18.76
CA VAL A 818 24.99 -29.52 -19.61
C VAL A 818 24.59 -30.06 -20.98
N LYS A 819 23.56 -30.92 -21.07
CA LYS A 819 23.07 -31.46 -22.35
C LYS A 819 22.58 -30.34 -23.28
N PHE A 820 21.73 -29.44 -22.79
CA PHE A 820 21.18 -28.34 -23.59
C PHE A 820 22.24 -27.27 -23.90
N LEU A 821 23.05 -26.88 -22.91
CA LEU A 821 24.14 -25.90 -23.09
C LEU A 821 25.20 -26.38 -24.08
N SER A 822 25.55 -27.67 -24.08
CA SER A 822 26.50 -28.24 -25.03
C SER A 822 26.00 -28.15 -26.48
N VAL A 823 24.70 -28.35 -26.69
CA VAL A 823 24.07 -28.19 -28.02
C VAL A 823 24.11 -26.72 -28.41
N ALA A 824 23.64 -25.81 -27.54
CA ALA A 824 23.67 -24.37 -27.81
C ALA A 824 25.10 -23.89 -28.15
N LEU A 825 26.11 -24.30 -27.38
CA LEU A 825 27.49 -23.84 -27.53
C LEU A 825 28.11 -24.32 -28.85
N LYS A 826 27.80 -25.56 -29.28
CA LYS A 826 28.23 -26.10 -30.57
C LYS A 826 27.74 -25.23 -31.73
N TYR A 827 26.45 -24.87 -31.73
CA TYR A 827 25.86 -24.08 -32.80
C TYR A 827 26.18 -22.59 -32.69
N ALA A 828 26.37 -22.05 -31.48
CA ALA A 828 26.83 -20.67 -31.27
C ALA A 828 28.25 -20.45 -31.82
N ARG A 829 29.16 -21.41 -31.64
CA ARG A 829 30.50 -21.37 -32.26
C ARG A 829 30.42 -21.42 -33.79
N ALA A 830 29.49 -22.19 -34.33
CA ALA A 830 29.30 -22.32 -35.78
C ALA A 830 28.65 -21.07 -36.41
N SER A 831 27.79 -20.36 -35.67
CA SER A 831 27.07 -19.18 -36.19
C SER A 831 27.97 -17.95 -36.38
N LYS A 832 29.12 -17.90 -35.70
CA LYS A 832 30.05 -16.76 -35.67
C LYS A 832 29.40 -15.44 -35.22
N HIS A 833 28.28 -15.50 -34.50
CA HIS A 833 27.64 -14.31 -33.94
C HIS A 833 28.22 -14.03 -32.53
N PRO A 834 29.01 -12.96 -32.34
CA PRO A 834 29.80 -12.77 -31.11
C PRO A 834 28.94 -12.62 -29.84
N THR A 835 27.82 -11.88 -29.91
CA THR A 835 26.92 -11.72 -28.76
C THR A 835 26.25 -13.02 -28.36
N VAL A 836 25.68 -13.77 -29.32
CA VAL A 836 25.07 -15.10 -29.05
C VAL A 836 26.12 -16.07 -28.50
N LEU A 837 27.34 -16.06 -29.04
CA LEU A 837 28.42 -16.89 -28.49
C LEU A 837 28.75 -16.53 -27.04
N SER A 838 28.81 -15.23 -26.71
CA SER A 838 29.09 -14.75 -25.35
C SER A 838 28.00 -15.14 -24.35
N ILE A 839 26.73 -14.99 -24.74
CA ILE A 839 25.55 -15.41 -23.95
C ILE A 839 25.66 -16.90 -23.60
N VAL A 840 25.91 -17.75 -24.60
CA VAL A 840 25.98 -19.20 -24.39
C VAL A 840 27.19 -19.60 -23.56
N MET A 841 28.33 -18.92 -23.75
CA MET A 841 29.53 -19.18 -22.99
C MET A 841 29.40 -18.82 -21.51
N ASN A 842 28.67 -17.75 -21.16
CA ASN A 842 28.39 -17.41 -19.77
C ASN A 842 27.65 -18.54 -19.05
N ASN A 843 26.51 -18.98 -19.57
CA ASN A 843 25.70 -20.00 -18.90
C ASN A 843 26.42 -21.36 -18.90
N SER A 844 27.20 -21.66 -19.96
CA SER A 844 28.08 -22.84 -19.99
C SER A 844 29.16 -22.78 -18.91
N ALA A 845 29.73 -21.59 -18.65
CA ALA A 845 30.71 -21.39 -17.59
C ALA A 845 30.06 -21.51 -16.20
N ASN A 846 28.84 -21.00 -16.00
CA ASN A 846 28.07 -21.22 -14.77
C ASN A 846 27.90 -22.72 -14.50
N ALA A 847 27.48 -23.50 -15.49
CA ALA A 847 27.35 -24.95 -15.35
C ALA A 847 28.69 -25.65 -15.06
N LEU A 848 29.79 -25.21 -15.67
CA LEU A 848 31.14 -25.73 -15.38
C LEU A 848 31.57 -25.43 -13.94
N TYR A 849 31.26 -24.23 -13.44
CA TYR A 849 31.57 -23.83 -12.08
C TYR A 849 30.78 -24.67 -11.06
N ILE A 850 29.47 -24.84 -11.28
CA ILE A 850 28.62 -25.72 -10.44
C ILE A 850 29.06 -27.20 -10.50
N ASP A 851 29.64 -27.65 -11.62
CA ASP A 851 30.27 -28.98 -11.77
C ASP A 851 31.64 -29.09 -11.06
N GLY A 852 32.10 -28.03 -10.37
CA GLY A 852 33.39 -27.98 -9.65
C GLY A 852 34.61 -27.83 -10.55
N LYS A 853 34.45 -27.28 -11.77
CA LYS A 853 35.51 -27.06 -12.76
C LYS A 853 35.91 -25.59 -12.86
N ASP A 854 36.23 -24.98 -11.72
CA ASP A 854 36.40 -23.54 -11.54
C ASP A 854 37.38 -22.90 -12.53
N LEU A 855 38.56 -23.50 -12.72
CA LEU A 855 39.58 -22.98 -13.66
C LEU A 855 39.08 -22.98 -15.11
N GLN A 856 38.32 -24.01 -15.51
CA GLN A 856 37.75 -24.07 -16.85
C GLN A 856 36.62 -23.04 -17.00
N ALA A 857 35.81 -22.84 -15.96
CA ALA A 857 34.79 -21.80 -15.94
C ALA A 857 35.41 -20.40 -16.11
N ILE A 858 36.47 -20.08 -15.37
CA ILE A 858 37.23 -18.81 -15.48
C ILE A 858 37.76 -18.58 -16.90
N ASP A 859 38.35 -19.60 -17.51
CA ASP A 859 38.85 -19.50 -18.89
C ASP A 859 37.72 -19.26 -19.90
N VAL A 860 36.56 -19.89 -19.69
CA VAL A 860 35.38 -19.68 -20.53
C VAL A 860 34.78 -18.29 -20.32
N PHE A 861 34.68 -17.77 -19.10
CA PHE A 861 34.23 -16.39 -18.84
C PHE A 861 35.14 -15.35 -19.50
N ARG A 862 36.47 -15.49 -19.35
CA ARG A 862 37.45 -14.62 -20.04
C ARG A 862 37.32 -14.70 -21.55
N SER A 863 37.08 -15.89 -22.08
CA SER A 863 36.88 -16.10 -23.51
C SER A 863 35.55 -15.49 -23.99
N ALA A 864 34.50 -15.48 -23.16
CA ALA A 864 33.22 -14.82 -23.46
C ALA A 864 33.38 -13.30 -23.55
N LEU A 865 34.09 -12.68 -22.60
CA LEU A 865 34.40 -11.24 -22.65
C LEU A 865 35.26 -10.86 -23.87
N ARG A 866 36.11 -11.78 -24.35
CA ARG A 866 36.98 -11.59 -25.52
C ARG A 866 36.36 -12.01 -26.85
N ALA A 867 35.15 -12.59 -26.85
CA ALA A 867 34.52 -13.08 -28.07
C ALA A 867 34.16 -11.96 -29.06
N ASN A 868 34.28 -10.69 -28.64
CA ASN A 868 34.12 -9.50 -29.47
C ASN A 868 35.29 -8.51 -29.30
N PRO A 869 36.47 -8.77 -29.90
CA PRO A 869 37.58 -7.83 -29.85
C PRO A 869 37.33 -6.69 -30.83
N THR A 870 37.20 -5.47 -30.32
CA THR A 870 37.03 -4.21 -31.06
C THR A 870 38.23 -3.89 -31.96
N ILE A 871 38.43 -4.64 -33.05
CA ILE A 871 39.49 -4.38 -34.03
C ILE A 871 38.95 -4.31 -35.47
N ASP A 872 37.70 -4.72 -35.75
CA ASP A 872 37.11 -4.57 -37.10
C ASP A 872 35.78 -3.81 -37.07
N ASN A 873 35.71 -2.78 -37.92
CA ASN A 873 34.88 -1.57 -37.81
C ASN A 873 33.37 -1.71 -38.05
N ASP A 874 32.73 -2.87 -37.86
CA ASP A 874 31.29 -3.03 -38.19
C ASP A 874 30.45 -3.90 -37.21
N LEU A 875 31.00 -4.32 -36.06
CA LEU A 875 30.21 -5.05 -35.05
C LEU A 875 30.10 -4.23 -33.76
N ASN A 876 28.86 -4.01 -33.31
CA ASN A 876 28.57 -3.30 -32.06
C ASN A 876 29.26 -4.00 -30.87
N PRO A 877 29.75 -3.24 -29.87
CA PRO A 877 30.25 -3.81 -28.62
C PRO A 877 29.18 -4.70 -27.94
N LEU A 878 29.61 -5.62 -27.06
CA LEU A 878 28.67 -6.40 -26.26
C LEU A 878 27.70 -5.45 -25.52
N PRO A 879 26.40 -5.80 -25.42
CA PRO A 879 25.48 -5.06 -24.56
C PRO A 879 26.06 -4.94 -23.16
N ILE A 880 26.02 -3.73 -22.59
CA ILE A 880 26.69 -3.42 -21.32
C ILE A 880 26.23 -4.33 -20.18
N ASP A 881 24.95 -4.69 -20.14
CA ASP A 881 24.39 -5.59 -19.13
C ASP A 881 24.93 -7.02 -19.24
N LEU A 882 25.08 -7.54 -20.47
CA LEU A 882 25.70 -8.84 -20.71
C LEU A 882 27.19 -8.82 -20.33
N HIS A 883 27.92 -7.75 -20.68
CA HIS A 883 29.33 -7.61 -20.33
C HIS A 883 29.52 -7.64 -18.81
N LEU A 884 28.76 -6.82 -18.09
CA LEU A 884 28.80 -6.74 -16.63
C LEU A 884 28.40 -8.06 -15.97
N THR A 885 27.36 -8.73 -16.47
CA THR A 885 26.96 -10.05 -15.95
C THR A 885 28.09 -11.08 -16.05
N ILE A 886 28.76 -11.17 -17.20
CA ILE A 886 29.90 -12.09 -17.39
C ILE A 886 31.07 -11.69 -16.49
N GLN A 887 31.36 -10.40 -16.38
CA GLN A 887 32.46 -9.89 -15.57
C GLN A 887 32.23 -10.15 -14.08
N MET A 888 31.00 -10.03 -13.59
CA MET A 888 30.65 -10.30 -12.20
C MET A 888 30.74 -11.79 -11.87
N ASN A 889 30.27 -12.67 -12.77
CA ASN A 889 30.46 -14.11 -12.62
C ASN A 889 31.95 -14.50 -12.65
N LEU A 890 32.77 -13.82 -13.46
CA LEU A 890 34.22 -13.99 -13.48
C LEU A 890 34.84 -13.59 -12.13
N ILE A 891 34.46 -12.43 -11.58
CA ILE A 891 34.93 -11.96 -10.26
C ILE A 891 34.56 -12.98 -9.20
N PHE A 892 33.29 -13.40 -9.15
CA PHE A 892 32.79 -14.42 -8.24
C PHE A 892 33.61 -15.71 -8.34
N ALA A 893 33.80 -16.25 -9.54
CA ALA A 893 34.59 -17.47 -9.73
C ALA A 893 36.08 -17.29 -9.33
N MET A 894 36.66 -16.11 -9.59
CA MET A 894 38.06 -15.83 -9.26
C MET A 894 38.31 -15.66 -7.75
N THR A 895 37.34 -15.19 -6.97
CA THR A 895 37.47 -15.11 -5.49
C THR A 895 37.87 -16.46 -4.89
N GLN A 896 37.26 -17.54 -5.37
CA GLN A 896 37.51 -18.91 -4.88
C GLN A 896 38.90 -19.45 -5.25
N THR A 897 39.54 -18.90 -6.28
CA THR A 897 40.90 -19.31 -6.72
C THR A 897 42.04 -18.57 -6.01
N ARG A 898 41.73 -17.62 -5.12
CA ARG A 898 42.67 -16.79 -4.36
C ARG A 898 43.63 -15.91 -5.18
N ASP A 899 43.29 -15.60 -6.43
CA ASP A 899 44.04 -14.66 -7.28
C ASP A 899 43.62 -13.19 -6.99
N ILE A 900 44.11 -12.64 -5.88
CA ILE A 900 43.70 -11.33 -5.35
C ILE A 900 43.93 -10.20 -6.36
N THR A 901 45.11 -10.16 -6.99
CA THR A 901 45.52 -9.05 -7.86
C THR A 901 44.62 -8.92 -9.07
N ASN A 902 44.34 -10.02 -9.77
CA ASN A 902 43.49 -9.98 -10.95
C ASN A 902 42.02 -9.80 -10.57
N THR A 903 41.57 -10.32 -9.42
CA THR A 903 40.19 -10.11 -8.92
C THR A 903 39.90 -8.64 -8.65
N CYS A 904 40.83 -7.92 -7.99
CA CYS A 904 40.65 -6.48 -7.73
C CYS A 904 40.65 -5.63 -9.01
N ILE A 905 41.44 -6.01 -10.03
CA ILE A 905 41.45 -5.30 -11.32
C ILE A 905 40.09 -5.44 -12.03
N GLU A 906 39.56 -6.66 -12.11
CA GLU A 906 38.24 -6.88 -12.72
C GLU A 906 37.12 -6.19 -11.95
N TYR A 907 37.20 -6.18 -10.61
CA TYR A 907 36.27 -5.46 -9.76
C TYR A 907 36.23 -3.95 -10.07
N GLN A 908 37.39 -3.29 -10.13
CA GLN A 908 37.48 -1.86 -10.43
C GLN A 908 36.97 -1.52 -11.84
N ASN A 909 37.20 -2.42 -12.80
CA ASN A 909 36.68 -2.26 -14.15
C ASN A 909 35.15 -2.35 -14.17
N ALA A 910 34.57 -3.33 -13.45
CA ALA A 910 33.13 -3.48 -13.32
C ALA A 910 32.48 -2.25 -12.65
N GLU A 911 33.09 -1.75 -11.56
CA GLU A 911 32.63 -0.53 -10.86
C GLU A 911 32.49 0.66 -11.81
N LYS A 912 33.54 0.93 -12.61
CA LYS A 912 33.53 2.03 -13.58
C LYS A 912 32.43 1.85 -14.63
N GLN A 913 32.25 0.65 -15.14
CA GLN A 913 31.25 0.35 -16.16
C GLN A 913 29.81 0.44 -15.63
N ILE A 914 29.56 0.04 -14.38
CA ILE A 914 28.24 0.15 -13.74
C ILE A 914 27.83 1.63 -13.59
N GLN A 915 28.77 2.54 -13.34
CA GLN A 915 28.49 3.97 -13.28
C GLN A 915 27.92 4.52 -14.60
N GLU A 916 28.31 3.93 -15.73
CA GLU A 916 27.89 4.32 -17.09
C GLU A 916 26.54 3.69 -17.51
N MET A 917 25.90 2.85 -16.67
CA MET A 917 24.59 2.26 -16.98
C MET A 917 23.43 3.29 -16.95
N PRO A 918 22.54 3.28 -17.96
CA PRO A 918 21.45 4.25 -18.06
C PRO A 918 20.20 3.88 -17.21
N ASN A 919 19.95 2.60 -16.94
CA ASN A 919 18.78 2.14 -16.18
C ASN A 919 19.09 2.11 -14.67
N SER A 920 18.33 2.87 -13.88
CA SER A 920 18.57 3.03 -12.43
C SER A 920 18.36 1.74 -11.62
N TYR A 921 17.40 0.89 -12.00
CA TYR A 921 17.15 -0.39 -11.33
C TYR A 921 18.28 -1.38 -11.62
N GLN A 922 18.61 -1.60 -12.90
CA GLN A 922 19.70 -2.50 -13.29
C GLN A 922 21.04 -2.02 -12.71
N LYS A 923 21.29 -0.71 -12.72
CA LYS A 923 22.46 -0.10 -12.08
C LYS A 923 22.49 -0.38 -10.57
N ALA A 924 21.39 -0.19 -9.86
CA ALA A 924 21.29 -0.49 -8.42
C ALA A 924 21.52 -1.98 -8.14
N SER A 925 20.88 -2.86 -8.93
CA SER A 925 21.05 -4.32 -8.82
C SER A 925 22.52 -4.75 -9.00
N LYS A 926 23.19 -4.23 -10.04
CA LYS A 926 24.61 -4.53 -10.29
C LYS A 926 25.54 -3.93 -9.25
N LEU A 927 25.26 -2.73 -8.73
CA LEU A 927 26.00 -2.15 -7.60
C LEU A 927 25.86 -3.01 -6.34
N PHE A 928 24.65 -3.48 -6.05
CA PHE A 928 24.39 -4.31 -4.89
C PHE A 928 25.14 -5.64 -4.95
N GLN A 929 25.07 -6.35 -6.08
CA GLN A 929 25.83 -7.59 -6.29
C GLN A 929 27.35 -7.32 -6.24
N LEU A 930 27.85 -6.22 -6.81
CA LEU A 930 29.26 -5.84 -6.70
C LEU A 930 29.68 -5.61 -5.23
N CYS A 931 28.83 -4.97 -4.41
CA CYS A 931 29.10 -4.74 -3.00
C CYS A 931 29.16 -6.04 -2.18
N LEU A 932 28.30 -7.02 -2.49
CA LEU A 932 28.34 -8.34 -1.85
C LEU A 932 29.64 -9.08 -2.17
N LEU A 933 30.06 -9.08 -3.43
CA LEU A 933 31.36 -9.64 -3.84
C LEU A 933 32.53 -8.95 -3.11
N ALA A 934 32.43 -7.64 -2.84
CA ALA A 934 33.44 -6.92 -2.06
C ALA A 934 33.55 -7.43 -0.61
N GLN A 935 32.43 -7.82 0.00
CA GLN A 935 32.41 -8.41 1.35
C GLN A 935 33.06 -9.80 1.36
N GLU A 936 32.81 -10.63 0.35
CA GLU A 936 33.47 -11.94 0.22
C GLU A 936 34.98 -11.79 0.04
N ILE A 937 35.42 -10.92 -0.89
CA ILE A 937 36.84 -10.58 -1.08
C ILE A 937 37.45 -10.12 0.26
N LYS A 938 36.76 -9.26 1.01
CA LYS A 938 37.25 -8.77 2.32
C LYS A 938 37.36 -9.89 3.37
N THR A 939 36.46 -10.86 3.34
CA THR A 939 36.37 -11.95 4.33
C THR A 939 37.39 -13.06 4.05
N ASP A 940 37.58 -13.43 2.78
CA ASP A 940 38.49 -14.50 2.38
C ASP A 940 39.98 -14.10 2.40
N PHE A 941 40.30 -12.82 2.29
CA PHE A 941 41.68 -12.32 2.16
C PHE A 941 42.24 -11.63 3.42
N GLN A 942 41.88 -12.07 4.63
CA GLN A 942 42.42 -11.54 5.90
C GLN A 942 43.98 -11.54 5.96
N THR A 943 44.66 -10.48 5.48
CA THR A 943 46.05 -10.11 5.80
C THR A 943 46.42 -8.71 5.23
N PRO A 944 47.48 -8.03 5.74
CA PRO A 944 47.62 -6.57 5.72
C PRO A 944 48.18 -6.03 4.39
N ILE A 945 47.32 -5.87 3.38
CA ILE A 945 47.58 -4.99 2.23
C ILE A 945 46.53 -3.85 2.24
N ARG A 946 46.20 -3.36 3.43
CA ARG A 946 45.47 -2.11 3.66
C ARG A 946 46.45 -0.93 3.62
N LYS A 947 46.85 -0.48 2.43
CA LYS A 947 47.26 0.94 2.26
C LYS A 947 47.48 1.44 0.84
N LYS A 948 47.33 0.64 -0.22
CA LYS A 948 47.57 1.16 -1.59
C LYS A 948 46.49 0.92 -2.65
N TYR A 949 45.50 0.04 -2.44
CA TYR A 949 44.54 -0.30 -3.51
C TYR A 949 43.06 -0.44 -3.07
N LEU A 950 42.69 -0.03 -1.85
CA LEU A 950 41.31 -0.02 -1.37
C LEU A 950 40.91 1.40 -0.93
N THR A 951 40.87 2.32 -1.90
CA THR A 951 39.86 3.39 -1.91
C THR A 951 38.65 2.82 -2.64
N CYS A 952 37.91 1.96 -1.96
CA CYS A 952 36.57 1.56 -2.36
C CYS A 952 35.66 2.21 -1.32
N GLN A 953 35.35 3.49 -1.54
CA GLN A 953 34.32 4.23 -0.83
C GLN A 953 33.05 4.16 -1.68
N VAL A 954 32.24 3.10 -1.52
CA VAL A 954 30.82 3.13 -1.83
C VAL A 954 30.10 2.11 -0.95
N CYS A 955 29.44 2.63 0.08
CA CYS A 955 28.28 2.17 0.85
C CYS A 955 28.36 2.85 2.22
#